data_AF-A0A0D2FAX0-F1
#
_entry.id   AF-A0A0D2FAX0-F1
#
_cell.length_a   1.000
_cell.length_b   1.000
_cell.length_c   1.000
_cell.angle_alpha   90.00
_cell.angle_beta   90.00
_cell.angle_gamma   90.00
#
_symmetry.space_group_name_H-M   'P 1'
#
loop_
_entity.id
_entity.type
_entity.pdbx_description
1 polymer ?
#
loop_
_entity_poly.entity_id
_entity_poly.type
_entity_poly.pdbx_seq_one_letter_code
_entity_poly.pdbx_strand_id
1 'polypeptide(L)'
;MLSYSRLSSLLPLNSHAPAQHTAEQKKIIISSSTWKVLWCCVPHVLPIVTSIVILTLSFHGIYIGADFATETITLMSFQIAAKIHEIFIVASLSVIVFHAVRHELLHGGGLPLGLVGSGFNFGSFDFFFTKEFRGGLSNAMMPGHKLRKTGFIILLCVAGLIAALAGPSSATLIVPTLQTWQAGGTHFYLNGSSEDFWPSDVSRNALAVQNICNGSKSTELAVCPAGGYLSIREHWSRMNYTNFYTYDVPTYAKKLSGSRFYWPIHSPASPVPPRYTLGNARNVTAFSPGTATFFVQPHAAASTLMQRIANRWWTALQSYMKVSDRQVDDRKIGVEVLSAITTIRCSEPQNLPASAKSIRFPAISGRFDYVDGADFIVDSLNTSTVDYIRFQWVHLPDLFGSVSIGAVLESAWNAEKTSRAVVGCSVQAGWLPTSVYTDEYTFWTGWYPWNMEYGRRTPSWVEKPANEPQPATNGRVAFSDDWLSLLNPTVADPQPSAETWTPSVMESIIGASGLADDLSSPDEASLAEAWAADGQLGISRTVMLESIISSVITDGLSRSGAYRVFDTDGSSSEGPFSMFDPLPDFDKRIIDGHDALQVPSRDTDITTLRIKMQITGYALKRSLAGALSMVVLLAHIILAAGHIVFVMVRRQASDSWDSISELIALSQNSRPSYIALANTAAGITERRTYGRMARIRATSTIYQPDNGHVELVFEGPDGQIDQLEMFDSTCCRGTGREKQSIPTEVKDDEEEVGSMRNHLNQELDNTQLEPVARQQWTWPRNPADGPPRDRSSPRHVSRAGQSPPPHSRTGSRERLIAQGSVRARRPASGELVRVNQAYG
;
A
#
# COMPACT_ATOMS: atom_id res chain seq x y z
N MET A 1 44.22 -74.44 0.09
CA MET A 1 43.81 -73.49 -0.98
C MET A 1 43.01 -74.27 -2.02
N LEU A 2 42.02 -73.63 -2.66
CA LEU A 2 41.05 -74.30 -3.54
C LEU A 2 41.36 -74.00 -5.01
N SER A 3 41.38 -75.03 -5.83
CA SER A 3 41.21 -74.93 -7.29
C SER A 3 40.68 -76.27 -7.80
N TYR A 4 39.41 -76.30 -8.21
CA TYR A 4 38.85 -77.32 -9.08
C TYR A 4 37.52 -76.83 -9.68
N SER A 5 37.18 -77.41 -10.82
CA SER A 5 35.95 -77.22 -11.59
C SER A 5 34.65 -77.33 -10.77
N ARG A 6 33.67 -76.48 -11.12
CA ARG A 6 32.24 -76.83 -11.37
C ARG A 6 31.39 -75.57 -11.53
N LEU A 7 30.86 -75.34 -12.74
CA LEU A 7 29.43 -75.00 -13.02
C LEU A 7 29.19 -74.75 -14.53
N SER A 8 29.69 -75.67 -15.36
CA SER A 8 29.34 -75.76 -16.78
C SER A 8 28.09 -76.64 -16.95
N SER A 9 26.95 -76.17 -16.43
CA SER A 9 25.62 -76.77 -16.58
C SER A 9 24.54 -75.76 -16.20
N LEU A 10 23.31 -75.93 -16.72
CA LEU A 10 22.14 -75.06 -16.51
C LEU A 10 22.18 -73.67 -17.19
N LEU A 11 22.35 -73.65 -18.52
CA LEU A 11 21.60 -72.75 -19.40
C LEU A 11 21.44 -73.46 -20.76
N PRO A 12 20.22 -73.74 -21.25
CA PRO A 12 20.05 -74.46 -22.51
C PRO A 12 20.44 -73.57 -23.69
N LEU A 13 21.13 -74.17 -24.68
CA LEU A 13 21.26 -73.64 -26.03
C LEU A 13 19.90 -73.73 -26.76
N ASN A 14 18.93 -72.95 -26.27
CA ASN A 14 17.65 -72.79 -26.94
C ASN A 14 17.90 -71.92 -28.16
N SER A 15 17.61 -72.44 -29.36
CA SER A 15 17.69 -71.67 -30.59
C SER A 15 16.66 -70.53 -30.52
N HIS A 16 17.11 -69.31 -30.22
CA HIS A 16 16.30 -68.13 -30.49
C HIS A 16 16.03 -68.12 -31.99
N ALA A 17 14.78 -68.39 -32.37
CA ALA A 17 14.31 -68.06 -33.70
C ALA A 17 14.66 -66.58 -33.98
N PRO A 18 15.09 -66.23 -35.20
CA PRO A 18 15.43 -64.85 -35.51
C PRO A 18 14.25 -63.97 -35.15
N ALA A 19 14.49 -62.93 -34.35
CA ALA A 19 13.45 -62.04 -33.89
C ALA A 19 12.69 -61.52 -35.12
N GLN A 20 11.43 -61.92 -35.26
CA GLN A 20 10.61 -61.46 -36.38
C GLN A 20 10.47 -59.95 -36.23
N HIS A 21 11.16 -59.21 -37.10
CA HIS A 21 10.97 -57.77 -37.25
C HIS A 21 9.55 -57.55 -37.74
N THR A 22 8.62 -57.40 -36.80
CA THR A 22 7.25 -56.96 -37.06
C THR A 22 7.32 -55.55 -37.61
N ALA A 23 7.32 -55.43 -38.93
CA ALA A 23 7.38 -54.15 -39.62
C ALA A 23 6.25 -53.23 -39.14
N GLU A 24 6.57 -51.94 -38.98
CA GLU A 24 5.60 -50.95 -38.50
C GLU A 24 4.39 -50.88 -39.45
N GLN A 25 3.17 -50.90 -38.89
CA GLN A 25 1.97 -50.85 -39.71
C GLN A 25 1.74 -49.44 -40.27
N LYS A 26 1.23 -49.37 -41.51
CA LYS A 26 1.02 -48.13 -42.27
C LYS A 26 0.09 -47.16 -41.51
N LYS A 27 0.68 -46.14 -40.86
CA LYS A 27 -0.02 -45.11 -40.09
C LYS A 27 -0.99 -44.31 -40.97
N ILE A 28 -2.24 -44.18 -40.54
CA ILE A 28 -3.27 -43.40 -41.23
C ILE A 28 -3.07 -41.91 -40.92
N ILE A 29 -2.74 -41.12 -41.96
CA ILE A 29 -2.40 -39.68 -41.84
C ILE A 29 -3.59 -38.85 -41.36
N ILE A 30 -4.78 -39.07 -41.94
CA ILE A 30 -6.01 -38.34 -41.61
C ILE A 30 -7.11 -39.37 -41.35
N SER A 31 -7.80 -39.23 -40.22
CA SER A 31 -8.96 -40.04 -39.87
C SER A 31 -10.21 -39.19 -39.75
N SER A 32 -11.32 -39.68 -40.31
CA SER A 32 -12.66 -39.10 -40.16
C SER A 32 -13.42 -39.61 -38.92
N SER A 33 -12.74 -40.37 -38.04
CA SER A 33 -13.34 -40.93 -36.83
C SER A 33 -13.71 -39.82 -35.82
N THR A 34 -15.01 -39.74 -35.49
CA THR A 34 -15.54 -38.83 -34.46
C THR A 34 -14.90 -39.06 -33.09
N TRP A 35 -14.54 -40.32 -32.77
CA TRP A 35 -13.83 -40.66 -31.54
C TRP A 35 -12.42 -40.05 -31.51
N LYS A 36 -11.66 -40.12 -32.61
CA LYS A 36 -10.35 -39.46 -32.70
C LYS A 36 -10.49 -37.93 -32.61
N VAL A 37 -11.47 -37.34 -33.29
CA VAL A 37 -11.78 -35.91 -33.21
C VAL A 37 -12.09 -35.45 -31.78
N LEU A 38 -12.81 -36.27 -30.99
CA LEU A 38 -13.02 -36.03 -29.56
C LEU A 38 -11.71 -36.08 -28.76
N TRP A 39 -10.87 -37.10 -28.97
CA TRP A 39 -9.58 -37.24 -28.29
C TRP A 39 -8.62 -36.08 -28.58
N CYS A 40 -8.55 -35.58 -29.82
CA CYS A 40 -7.76 -34.39 -30.16
C CYS A 40 -8.19 -33.13 -29.39
N CYS A 41 -9.44 -33.08 -28.90
CA CYS A 41 -9.96 -31.93 -28.14
C CYS A 41 -9.71 -32.03 -26.62
N VAL A 42 -9.40 -33.21 -26.08
CA VAL A 42 -9.20 -33.43 -24.63
C VAL A 42 -8.16 -32.48 -24.00
N PRO A 43 -6.99 -32.18 -24.62
CA PRO A 43 -6.00 -31.26 -24.07
C PRO A 43 -6.50 -29.83 -23.84
N HIS A 44 -7.58 -29.42 -24.51
CA HIS A 44 -8.19 -28.09 -24.33
C HIS A 44 -9.14 -28.03 -23.13
N VAL A 45 -9.80 -29.13 -22.78
CA VAL A 45 -10.92 -29.13 -21.82
C VAL A 45 -10.46 -28.74 -20.42
N LEU A 46 -9.38 -29.35 -19.92
CA LEU A 46 -8.87 -29.09 -18.58
C LEU A 46 -8.45 -27.62 -18.37
N PRO A 47 -7.58 -27.00 -19.20
CA PRO A 47 -7.20 -25.60 -19.01
C PRO A 47 -8.35 -24.62 -19.27
N ILE A 48 -9.32 -24.93 -20.15
CA ILE A 48 -10.54 -24.11 -20.29
C ILE A 48 -11.35 -24.12 -18.98
N VAL A 49 -11.65 -25.30 -18.42
CA VAL A 49 -12.45 -25.43 -17.20
C VAL A 49 -11.73 -24.77 -16.02
N THR A 50 -10.43 -25.02 -15.85
CA THR A 50 -9.62 -24.40 -14.79
C THR A 50 -9.56 -22.88 -14.95
N SER A 51 -9.35 -22.37 -16.17
CA SER A 51 -9.39 -20.92 -16.43
C SER A 51 -10.75 -20.30 -16.11
N ILE A 52 -11.86 -20.94 -16.49
CA ILE A 52 -13.22 -20.46 -16.16
C ILE A 52 -13.40 -20.38 -14.63
N VAL A 53 -13.02 -21.40 -13.88
CA VAL A 53 -13.09 -21.39 -12.40
C VAL A 53 -12.26 -20.25 -11.82
N ILE A 54 -11.00 -20.08 -12.25
CA ILE A 54 -10.10 -19.00 -11.80
C ILE A 54 -10.71 -17.62 -12.08
N LEU A 55 -11.26 -17.41 -13.28
CA LEU A 55 -11.93 -16.18 -13.66
C LEU A 55 -13.15 -15.93 -12.76
N THR A 56 -14.03 -16.92 -12.57
CA THR A 56 -15.23 -16.81 -11.72
C THR A 56 -14.88 -16.46 -10.27
N LEU A 57 -13.88 -17.12 -9.66
CA LEU A 57 -13.41 -16.82 -8.31
C LEU A 57 -12.84 -15.40 -8.22
N SER A 58 -12.04 -14.99 -9.22
CA SER A 58 -11.42 -13.65 -9.28
C SER A 58 -12.42 -12.51 -9.52
N PHE A 59 -13.59 -12.81 -10.12
CA PHE A 59 -14.68 -11.84 -10.32
C PHE A 59 -15.53 -11.63 -9.08
N HIS A 60 -15.89 -12.69 -8.34
CA HIS A 60 -16.63 -12.58 -7.09
C HIS A 60 -15.76 -12.02 -5.97
N GLY A 61 -14.50 -12.45 -5.94
CA GLY A 61 -13.56 -12.17 -4.85
C GLY A 61 -13.79 -13.07 -3.64
N ILE A 62 -12.70 -13.50 -3.01
CA ILE A 62 -12.71 -14.30 -1.78
C ILE A 62 -11.66 -13.74 -0.82
N TYR A 63 -12.10 -13.37 0.38
CA TYR A 63 -11.22 -13.14 1.53
C TYR A 63 -10.87 -14.47 2.17
N ILE A 64 -9.59 -14.69 2.46
CA ILE A 64 -9.07 -15.96 3.02
C ILE A 64 -8.64 -15.75 4.47
N GLY A 65 -7.78 -14.76 4.73
CA GLY A 65 -7.31 -14.40 6.06
C GLY A 65 -5.84 -13.95 6.08
N ALA A 66 -5.41 -13.34 7.19
CA ALA A 66 -4.02 -12.96 7.44
C ALA A 66 -3.13 -14.16 7.82
N ASP A 67 -3.70 -15.11 8.55
CA ASP A 67 -3.10 -16.39 8.95
C ASP A 67 -2.53 -17.21 7.79
N PHE A 68 -3.10 -17.08 6.59
CA PHE A 68 -2.65 -17.70 5.34
C PHE A 68 -1.13 -17.56 5.08
N ALA A 69 -0.50 -16.45 5.47
CA ALA A 69 0.94 -16.26 5.31
C ALA A 69 1.81 -17.04 6.31
N THR A 70 1.24 -17.51 7.43
CA THR A 70 1.99 -18.23 8.47
C THR A 70 2.38 -19.65 8.03
N GLU A 71 1.66 -20.22 7.08
CA GLU A 71 1.98 -21.51 6.46
C GLU A 71 2.62 -21.31 5.08
N THR A 72 3.94 -21.16 5.02
CA THR A 72 4.70 -20.96 3.77
C THR A 72 4.43 -22.04 2.71
N ILE A 73 4.04 -23.23 3.16
CA ILE A 73 3.66 -24.39 2.34
C ILE A 73 2.41 -24.09 1.48
N THR A 74 1.46 -23.30 1.98
CA THR A 74 0.23 -22.96 1.23
C THR A 74 0.55 -22.06 0.05
N LEU A 75 1.27 -20.95 0.26
CA LEU A 75 1.70 -20.04 -0.82
C LEU A 75 2.49 -20.78 -1.91
N MET A 76 3.35 -21.74 -1.53
CA MET A 76 4.05 -22.60 -2.49
C MET A 76 3.10 -23.53 -3.26
N SER A 77 2.07 -24.10 -2.64
CA SER A 77 1.12 -25.00 -3.33
C SER A 77 0.28 -24.25 -4.38
N PHE A 78 -0.13 -23.01 -4.11
CA PHE A 78 -0.80 -22.16 -5.12
C PHE A 78 0.13 -21.78 -6.28
N GLN A 79 1.43 -21.55 -6.04
CA GLN A 79 2.41 -21.35 -7.11
C GLN A 79 2.62 -22.60 -7.96
N ILE A 80 2.66 -23.79 -7.35
CA ILE A 80 2.73 -25.07 -8.06
C ILE A 80 1.47 -25.29 -8.91
N ALA A 81 0.28 -25.02 -8.37
CA ALA A 81 -0.98 -25.09 -9.11
C ALA A 81 -0.99 -24.14 -10.33
N ALA A 82 -0.44 -22.93 -10.18
CA ALA A 82 -0.29 -21.98 -11.29
C ALA A 82 0.67 -22.50 -12.38
N LYS A 83 1.78 -23.14 -12.00
CA LYS A 83 2.72 -23.75 -12.96
C LYS A 83 2.11 -24.93 -13.70
N ILE A 84 1.30 -25.75 -13.02
CA ILE A 84 0.55 -26.85 -13.63
C ILE A 84 -0.48 -26.30 -14.64
N HIS A 85 -1.19 -25.22 -14.29
CA HIS A 85 -2.15 -24.58 -15.19
C HIS A 85 -1.49 -23.98 -16.44
N GLU A 86 -0.33 -23.32 -16.29
CA GLU A 86 0.50 -22.85 -17.40
C GLU A 86 0.85 -24.00 -18.36
N ILE A 87 1.33 -25.13 -17.83
CA ILE A 87 1.73 -26.29 -18.65
C ILE A 87 0.53 -26.82 -19.47
N PHE A 88 -0.67 -26.86 -18.89
CA PHE A 88 -1.88 -27.25 -19.63
C PHE A 88 -2.29 -26.22 -20.69
N ILE A 89 -2.15 -24.92 -20.42
CA ILE A 89 -2.37 -23.86 -21.43
C ILE A 89 -1.39 -24.01 -22.60
N VAL A 90 -0.10 -24.20 -22.33
CA VAL A 90 0.94 -24.36 -23.35
C VAL A 90 0.69 -25.64 -24.17
N ALA A 91 0.43 -26.78 -23.53
CA ALA A 91 0.10 -28.02 -24.23
C ALA A 91 -1.16 -27.90 -25.10
N SER A 92 -2.19 -27.21 -24.59
CA SER A 92 -3.39 -26.87 -25.37
C SER A 92 -3.06 -26.02 -26.59
N LEU A 93 -2.17 -25.03 -26.48
CA LEU A 93 -1.76 -24.19 -27.61
C LEU A 93 -0.92 -24.98 -28.63
N SER A 94 -0.05 -25.88 -28.18
CA SER A 94 0.75 -26.76 -29.05
C SER A 94 -0.14 -27.56 -30.00
N VAL A 95 -1.23 -28.14 -29.51
CA VAL A 95 -2.20 -28.89 -30.34
C VAL A 95 -2.79 -28.01 -31.46
N ILE A 96 -3.13 -26.75 -31.17
CA ILE A 96 -3.65 -25.80 -32.17
C ILE A 96 -2.58 -25.47 -33.22
N VAL A 97 -1.35 -25.18 -32.77
CA VAL A 97 -0.22 -24.83 -33.67
C VAL A 97 0.17 -26.02 -34.54
N PHE A 98 0.29 -27.22 -33.99
CA PHE A 98 0.60 -28.42 -34.77
C PHE A 98 -0.48 -28.75 -35.80
N HIS A 99 -1.75 -28.67 -35.43
CA HIS A 99 -2.84 -28.89 -36.37
C HIS A 99 -2.80 -27.86 -37.52
N ALA A 100 -2.48 -26.60 -37.23
CA ALA A 100 -2.25 -25.58 -38.26
C ALA A 100 -1.02 -25.89 -39.15
N VAL A 101 0.10 -26.34 -38.57
CA VAL A 101 1.29 -26.77 -39.34
C VAL A 101 0.96 -27.94 -40.27
N ARG A 102 0.28 -28.98 -39.80
CA ARG A 102 -0.20 -30.11 -40.62
C ARG A 102 -1.12 -29.63 -41.75
N HIS A 103 -2.04 -28.72 -41.46
CA HIS A 103 -2.95 -28.14 -42.45
C HIS A 103 -2.21 -27.36 -43.56
N GLU A 104 -1.20 -26.55 -43.22
CA GLU A 104 -0.40 -25.81 -44.20
C GLU A 104 0.50 -26.71 -45.05
N LEU A 105 1.04 -27.80 -44.46
CA LEU A 105 1.89 -28.78 -45.16
C LEU A 105 1.10 -29.70 -46.10
N LEU A 106 -0.07 -30.20 -45.66
CA LEU A 106 -0.93 -31.10 -46.43
C LEU A 106 -1.80 -30.31 -47.42
N HIS A 107 -2.85 -29.65 -46.94
CA HIS A 107 -3.91 -29.01 -47.72
C HIS A 107 -3.53 -27.60 -48.21
N GLY A 108 -2.26 -27.42 -48.60
CA GLY A 108 -1.69 -26.09 -48.67
C GLY A 108 -0.63 -25.83 -49.72
N GLY A 109 -0.35 -24.54 -49.84
CA GLY A 109 0.83 -24.01 -50.54
C GLY A 109 2.15 -24.30 -49.81
N GLY A 110 2.14 -25.10 -48.74
CA GLY A 110 3.30 -25.43 -47.93
C GLY A 110 3.59 -24.39 -46.85
N LEU A 111 4.63 -24.68 -46.07
CA LEU A 111 5.12 -23.84 -44.99
C LEU A 111 6.65 -23.68 -45.13
N PRO A 112 7.23 -22.48 -44.91
CA PRO A 112 8.69 -22.31 -44.95
C PRO A 112 9.40 -23.22 -43.95
N LEU A 113 10.57 -23.76 -44.32
CA LEU A 113 11.39 -24.66 -43.52
C LEU A 113 11.56 -24.21 -42.06
N GLY A 114 11.90 -22.93 -41.84
CA GLY A 114 12.10 -22.35 -40.51
C GLY A 114 10.83 -22.24 -39.65
N LEU A 115 9.66 -22.55 -40.20
CA LEU A 115 8.38 -22.58 -39.49
C LEU A 115 7.78 -23.99 -39.37
N VAL A 116 8.36 -25.02 -40.02
CA VAL A 116 7.92 -26.42 -39.85
C VAL A 116 8.07 -26.88 -38.40
N GLY A 117 9.18 -26.51 -37.75
CA GLY A 117 9.42 -26.77 -36.32
C GLY A 117 8.68 -25.85 -35.33
N SER A 118 7.77 -24.98 -35.79
CA SER A 118 7.15 -23.95 -34.93
C SER A 118 6.29 -24.54 -33.80
N GLY A 119 5.62 -25.68 -34.02
CA GLY A 119 4.83 -26.36 -32.98
C GLY A 119 5.62 -26.81 -31.75
N PHE A 120 6.93 -27.01 -31.87
CA PHE A 120 7.82 -27.32 -30.74
C PHE A 120 8.39 -26.06 -30.05
N ASN A 121 8.42 -24.92 -30.74
CA ASN A 121 9.23 -23.76 -30.34
C ASN A 121 8.43 -22.48 -30.06
N PHE A 122 7.14 -22.39 -30.44
CA PHE A 122 6.34 -21.16 -30.30
C PHE A 122 6.22 -20.65 -28.86
N GLY A 123 6.35 -21.52 -27.84
CA GLY A 123 6.34 -21.14 -26.43
C GLY A 123 7.64 -20.48 -25.94
N SER A 124 8.74 -20.61 -26.68
CA SER A 124 10.04 -20.03 -26.36
C SER A 124 10.16 -18.64 -26.96
N PHE A 125 10.28 -17.60 -26.13
CA PHE A 125 10.36 -16.21 -26.59
C PHE A 125 11.47 -15.97 -27.63
N ASP A 126 12.64 -16.60 -27.44
CA ASP A 126 13.80 -16.45 -28.32
C ASP A 126 13.54 -16.95 -29.76
N PHE A 127 12.60 -17.89 -29.96
CA PHE A 127 12.24 -18.43 -31.28
C PHE A 127 11.88 -17.31 -32.28
N PHE A 128 11.16 -16.28 -31.82
CA PHE A 128 10.74 -15.15 -32.65
C PHE A 128 11.91 -14.27 -33.14
N PHE A 129 13.11 -14.44 -32.56
CA PHE A 129 14.31 -13.68 -32.89
C PHE A 129 15.35 -14.49 -33.68
N THR A 130 15.16 -15.81 -33.88
CA THR A 130 16.14 -16.67 -34.55
C THR A 130 16.20 -16.49 -36.08
N LYS A 131 17.18 -17.13 -36.71
CA LYS A 131 17.29 -17.17 -38.18
C LYS A 131 16.16 -17.99 -38.81
N GLU A 132 15.68 -19.04 -38.16
CA GLU A 132 14.56 -19.87 -38.60
C GLU A 132 13.29 -19.04 -38.80
N PHE A 133 12.81 -18.37 -37.73
CA PHE A 133 11.57 -17.59 -37.76
C PHE A 133 11.70 -16.40 -38.72
N ARG A 134 12.81 -15.65 -38.63
CA ARG A 134 13.08 -14.52 -39.53
C ARG A 134 13.16 -14.94 -40.98
N GLY A 135 13.75 -16.10 -41.28
CA GLY A 135 13.86 -16.67 -42.62
C GLY A 135 12.51 -17.08 -43.21
N GLY A 136 11.71 -17.80 -42.42
CA GLY A 136 10.36 -18.18 -42.80
C GLY A 136 9.46 -16.96 -43.06
N LEU A 137 9.53 -15.94 -42.21
CA LEU A 137 8.76 -14.69 -42.37
C LEU A 137 9.08 -13.97 -43.70
N SER A 138 10.33 -13.95 -44.15
CA SER A 138 10.73 -13.28 -45.40
C SER A 138 10.01 -13.85 -46.63
N ASN A 139 9.90 -15.18 -46.74
CA ASN A 139 9.26 -15.82 -47.89
C ASN A 139 7.73 -16.00 -47.71
N ALA A 140 7.22 -15.91 -46.48
CA ALA A 140 5.77 -15.90 -46.22
C ALA A 140 5.06 -14.68 -46.82
N MET A 141 5.76 -13.57 -47.07
CA MET A 141 5.20 -12.33 -47.63
C MET A 141 5.09 -12.28 -49.17
N MET A 142 5.63 -13.29 -49.87
CA MET A 142 5.63 -13.33 -51.34
C MET A 142 4.21 -13.36 -51.95
N PRO A 143 4.00 -12.90 -53.20
CA PRO A 143 2.68 -12.87 -53.83
C PRO A 143 2.07 -14.27 -54.01
N GLY A 144 1.01 -14.57 -53.24
CA GLY A 144 0.26 -15.82 -53.33
C GLY A 144 -0.24 -16.30 -51.96
N HIS A 145 -1.57 -16.44 -51.81
CA HIS A 145 -2.25 -16.87 -50.58
C HIS A 145 -1.92 -16.04 -49.32
N LYS A 146 -1.62 -14.74 -49.48
CA LYS A 146 -1.18 -13.83 -48.39
C LYS A 146 -2.03 -13.95 -47.12
N LEU A 147 -3.36 -13.87 -47.23
CA LEU A 147 -4.28 -13.91 -46.07
C LEU A 147 -4.08 -15.15 -45.18
N ARG A 148 -3.88 -16.34 -45.78
CA ARG A 148 -3.72 -17.59 -45.03
C ARG A 148 -2.36 -17.68 -44.33
N LYS A 149 -1.29 -17.29 -45.05
CA LYS A 149 0.08 -17.21 -44.49
C LYS A 149 0.16 -16.18 -43.37
N THR A 150 -0.42 -14.99 -43.55
CA THR A 150 -0.54 -13.97 -42.50
C THR A 150 -1.35 -14.47 -41.30
N GLY A 151 -2.47 -15.18 -41.52
CA GLY A 151 -3.25 -15.80 -40.45
C GLY A 151 -2.44 -16.81 -39.61
N PHE A 152 -1.62 -17.64 -40.25
CA PHE A 152 -0.72 -18.57 -39.56
C PHE A 152 0.36 -17.84 -38.73
N ILE A 153 0.97 -16.77 -39.26
CA ILE A 153 1.94 -15.95 -38.49
C ILE A 153 1.25 -15.25 -37.30
N ILE A 154 0.03 -14.72 -37.48
CA ILE A 154 -0.75 -14.15 -36.38
C ILE A 154 -1.04 -15.21 -35.31
N LEU A 155 -1.45 -16.42 -35.72
CA LEU A 155 -1.67 -17.54 -34.79
C LEU A 155 -0.40 -17.88 -34.00
N LEU A 156 0.77 -17.96 -34.64
CA LEU A 156 2.04 -18.20 -33.94
C LEU A 156 2.37 -17.09 -32.94
N CYS A 157 2.28 -15.82 -33.35
CA CYS A 157 2.60 -14.69 -32.48
C CYS A 157 1.63 -14.59 -31.29
N VAL A 158 0.33 -14.83 -31.49
CA VAL A 158 -0.67 -14.81 -30.42
C VAL A 158 -0.51 -16.03 -29.51
N ALA A 159 -0.29 -17.23 -30.05
CA ALA A 159 -0.05 -18.44 -29.25
C ALA A 159 1.23 -18.33 -28.42
N GLY A 160 2.31 -17.80 -28.99
CA GLY A 160 3.56 -17.56 -28.25
C GLY A 160 3.43 -16.49 -27.17
N LEU A 161 2.70 -15.40 -27.45
CA LEU A 161 2.41 -14.37 -26.46
C LEU A 161 1.56 -14.92 -25.30
N ILE A 162 0.52 -15.71 -25.59
CA ILE A 162 -0.29 -16.34 -24.55
C ILE A 162 0.54 -17.37 -23.78
N ALA A 163 1.37 -18.20 -24.44
CA ALA A 163 2.24 -19.15 -23.76
C ALA A 163 3.22 -18.46 -22.78
N ALA A 164 3.90 -17.40 -23.23
CA ALA A 164 4.81 -16.63 -22.39
C ALA A 164 4.11 -15.92 -21.22
N LEU A 165 2.87 -15.45 -21.43
CA LEU A 165 2.09 -14.76 -20.39
C LEU A 165 1.24 -15.71 -19.52
N ALA A 166 1.06 -16.98 -19.89
CA ALA A 166 0.20 -17.93 -19.18
C ALA A 166 0.69 -18.22 -17.77
N GLY A 167 2.01 -18.31 -17.58
CA GLY A 167 2.66 -18.49 -16.27
C GLY A 167 2.38 -17.35 -15.30
N PRO A 168 2.84 -16.12 -15.59
CA PRO A 168 2.58 -14.97 -14.73
C PRO A 168 1.07 -14.66 -14.60
N SER A 169 0.26 -14.90 -15.63
CA SER A 169 -1.20 -14.69 -15.56
C SER A 169 -1.91 -15.70 -14.67
N SER A 170 -1.51 -16.98 -14.72
CA SER A 170 -2.03 -18.00 -13.80
C SER A 170 -1.59 -17.67 -12.37
N ALA A 171 -0.31 -17.34 -12.14
CA ALA A 171 0.19 -16.98 -10.82
C ALA A 171 -0.55 -15.77 -10.22
N THR A 172 -0.77 -14.70 -11.01
CA THR A 172 -1.45 -13.47 -10.58
C THR A 172 -2.93 -13.68 -10.19
N LEU A 173 -3.58 -14.72 -10.71
CA LEU A 173 -4.99 -15.02 -10.43
C LEU A 173 -5.22 -16.20 -9.48
N ILE A 174 -4.21 -17.06 -9.27
CA ILE A 174 -4.29 -18.24 -8.40
C ILE A 174 -3.66 -17.97 -7.04
N VAL A 175 -2.58 -17.18 -6.96
CA VAL A 175 -1.87 -16.92 -5.70
C VAL A 175 -2.55 -15.76 -4.95
N PRO A 176 -3.10 -15.97 -3.74
CA PRO A 176 -3.69 -14.89 -2.95
C PRO A 176 -2.64 -13.86 -2.56
N THR A 177 -3.05 -12.60 -2.42
CA THR A 177 -2.16 -11.50 -2.03
C THR A 177 -2.77 -10.68 -0.89
N LEU A 178 -1.92 -10.09 -0.05
CA LEU A 178 -2.33 -9.20 1.03
C LEU A 178 -2.98 -7.94 0.42
N GLN A 179 -4.26 -7.72 0.70
CA GLN A 179 -5.05 -6.62 0.13
C GLN A 179 -6.04 -6.05 1.15
N THR A 180 -6.48 -4.81 0.94
CA THR A 180 -7.63 -4.23 1.65
C THR A 180 -8.94 -4.77 1.07
N TRP A 181 -9.68 -5.47 1.91
CA TRP A 181 -11.04 -5.93 1.67
C TRP A 181 -12.04 -4.90 2.21
N GLN A 182 -13.12 -4.63 1.46
CA GLN A 182 -14.22 -3.80 1.99
C GLN A 182 -15.09 -4.74 2.83
N ALA A 183 -15.11 -4.54 4.13
CA ALA A 183 -15.73 -5.46 5.10
C ALA A 183 -17.01 -4.89 5.72
N GLY A 184 -17.43 -3.70 5.28
CA GLY A 184 -18.74 -3.17 5.64
C GLY A 184 -18.88 -1.66 5.50
N GLY A 185 -20.04 -1.17 5.91
CA GLY A 185 -20.38 0.25 5.99
C GLY A 185 -21.87 0.46 6.11
N THR A 186 -22.28 1.58 6.70
CA THR A 186 -23.69 1.98 6.86
C THR A 186 -23.77 3.50 6.99
N HIS A 187 -24.91 4.09 6.64
CA HIS A 187 -25.27 5.39 7.21
C HIS A 187 -25.57 5.25 8.71
N PHE A 188 -25.32 6.33 9.46
CA PHE A 188 -25.76 6.53 10.83
C PHE A 188 -26.14 7.99 11.06
N TYR A 189 -26.91 8.23 12.12
CA TYR A 189 -27.67 9.46 12.30
C TYR A 189 -27.36 10.06 13.67
N LEU A 190 -27.23 11.38 13.72
CA LEU A 190 -27.10 12.16 14.95
C LEU A 190 -28.34 13.06 15.08
N ASN A 191 -28.94 13.06 16.27
CA ASN A 191 -30.15 13.82 16.58
C ASN A 191 -29.82 15.31 16.74
N GLY A 192 -30.12 16.12 15.73
CA GLY A 192 -29.76 17.54 15.67
C GLY A 192 -29.16 17.96 14.33
N SER A 193 -29.17 19.27 14.11
CA SER A 193 -28.62 19.91 12.91
C SER A 193 -27.08 19.87 12.89
N SER A 194 -26.48 20.22 11.75
CA SER A 194 -25.02 20.40 11.69
C SER A 194 -24.52 21.54 12.59
N GLU A 195 -25.38 22.50 12.94
CA GLU A 195 -25.04 23.60 13.86
C GLU A 195 -25.14 23.17 15.35
N ASP A 196 -25.79 22.06 15.67
CA ASP A 196 -25.84 21.53 17.05
C ASP A 196 -24.55 20.84 17.48
N PHE A 197 -23.84 20.22 16.53
CA PHE A 197 -22.59 19.50 16.75
C PHE A 197 -21.37 20.35 16.40
N TRP A 198 -21.45 21.16 15.34
CA TRP A 198 -20.35 22.03 14.90
C TRP A 198 -20.77 23.51 14.84
N PRO A 199 -21.26 24.08 15.96
CA PRO A 199 -21.73 25.47 16.03
C PRO A 199 -20.63 26.48 15.71
N SER A 200 -21.01 27.59 15.06
CA SER A 200 -20.19 28.80 15.02
C SER A 200 -20.23 29.61 16.32
N ASP A 201 -21.17 29.28 17.21
CA ASP A 201 -21.40 29.91 18.51
C ASP A 201 -21.94 28.84 19.47
N VAL A 202 -21.14 28.42 20.46
CA VAL A 202 -21.54 27.36 21.40
C VAL A 202 -22.62 27.83 22.39
N SER A 203 -22.87 29.13 22.47
CA SER A 203 -23.79 29.76 23.43
C SER A 203 -25.23 29.32 23.24
N ARG A 204 -25.66 29.05 22.00
CA ARG A 204 -27.04 28.68 21.65
C ARG A 204 -27.59 27.48 22.44
N ASN A 205 -26.72 26.53 22.78
CA ASN A 205 -27.09 25.30 23.49
C ASN A 205 -26.65 25.32 24.97
N ALA A 206 -26.15 26.45 25.50
CA ALA A 206 -25.53 26.53 26.82
C ALA A 206 -26.45 26.07 27.96
N LEU A 207 -27.72 26.52 28.01
CA LEU A 207 -28.68 26.14 29.06
C LEU A 207 -28.94 24.61 29.10
N ALA A 208 -29.03 23.95 27.95
CA ALA A 208 -29.24 22.51 27.87
C ALA A 208 -28.02 21.74 28.41
N VAL A 209 -26.81 22.20 28.10
CA VAL A 209 -25.56 21.63 28.62
C VAL A 209 -25.41 21.92 30.12
N GLN A 210 -25.75 23.12 30.58
CA GLN A 210 -25.67 23.55 31.98
C GLN A 210 -26.55 22.69 32.91
N ASN A 211 -27.76 22.33 32.47
CA ASN A 211 -28.65 21.41 33.21
C ASN A 211 -28.03 20.02 33.44
N ILE A 212 -27.20 19.53 32.52
CA ILE A 212 -26.51 18.24 32.61
C ILE A 212 -25.20 18.37 33.41
N CYS A 213 -24.45 19.44 33.16
CA CYS A 213 -23.05 19.58 33.52
C CYS A 213 -22.77 20.40 34.79
N ASN A 214 -23.78 20.82 35.55
CA ASN A 214 -23.58 21.68 36.72
C ASN A 214 -22.70 21.04 37.82
N GLY A 215 -21.80 21.85 38.42
CA GLY A 215 -20.92 21.44 39.51
C GLY A 215 -19.89 20.39 39.10
N SER A 216 -19.63 19.41 39.97
CA SER A 216 -18.64 18.34 39.70
C SER A 216 -18.97 17.49 38.46
N LYS A 217 -20.26 17.45 38.04
CA LYS A 217 -20.68 16.81 36.79
C LYS A 217 -19.95 17.35 35.55
N SER A 218 -19.49 18.60 35.56
CA SER A 218 -18.70 19.19 34.47
C SER A 218 -17.46 18.35 34.13
N THR A 219 -16.82 17.76 35.13
CA THR A 219 -15.58 16.97 34.98
C THR A 219 -15.79 15.46 35.09
N GLU A 220 -16.84 15.00 35.78
CA GLU A 220 -17.21 13.59 35.89
C GLU A 220 -17.81 13.02 34.58
N LEU A 221 -18.63 13.80 33.88
CA LEU A 221 -19.40 13.32 32.72
C LEU A 221 -18.69 13.58 31.38
N ALA A 222 -18.48 12.53 30.60
CA ALA A 222 -17.81 12.62 29.30
C ALA A 222 -18.51 13.47 28.22
N VAL A 223 -19.78 13.82 28.40
CA VAL A 223 -20.52 14.71 27.48
C VAL A 223 -20.32 16.19 27.78
N CYS A 224 -19.71 16.53 28.92
CA CYS A 224 -19.53 17.91 29.38
C CYS A 224 -18.20 18.51 28.89
N PRO A 225 -18.08 19.85 28.75
CA PRO A 225 -16.87 20.49 28.21
C PRO A 225 -15.60 20.14 29.00
N ALA A 226 -15.64 20.15 30.34
CA ALA A 226 -14.50 19.75 31.17
C ALA A 226 -14.34 18.22 31.35
N GLY A 227 -15.11 17.38 30.65
CA GLY A 227 -15.17 15.93 30.84
C GLY A 227 -13.88 15.15 30.52
N GLY A 228 -12.87 15.80 29.94
CA GLY A 228 -11.51 15.25 29.76
C GLY A 228 -10.51 15.62 30.86
N TYR A 229 -10.92 16.45 31.83
CA TYR A 229 -10.05 17.07 32.84
C TYR A 229 -9.02 16.12 33.45
N LEU A 230 -9.44 14.97 34.01
CA LEU A 230 -8.51 14.04 34.66
C LEU A 230 -7.47 13.49 33.69
N SER A 231 -7.87 13.11 32.48
CA SER A 231 -6.96 12.59 31.44
C SER A 231 -5.99 13.66 30.92
N ILE A 232 -6.40 14.93 30.90
CA ILE A 232 -5.55 16.06 30.50
C ILE A 232 -4.56 16.40 31.62
N ARG A 233 -5.03 16.47 32.88
CA ARG A 233 -4.20 16.70 34.07
C ARG A 233 -3.14 15.61 34.22
N GLU A 234 -3.52 14.35 34.09
CA GLU A 234 -2.59 13.21 34.16
C GLU A 234 -1.55 13.21 33.03
N HIS A 235 -1.94 13.61 31.81
CA HIS A 235 -1.01 13.73 30.70
C HIS A 235 0.06 14.81 30.98
N TRP A 236 -0.37 16.01 31.36
CA TRP A 236 0.54 17.12 31.61
C TRP A 236 1.36 16.95 32.90
N SER A 237 0.86 16.26 33.92
CA SER A 237 1.61 15.98 35.16
C SER A 237 2.73 14.93 35.02
N ARG A 238 2.91 14.35 33.83
CA ARG A 238 4.03 13.46 33.50
C ARG A 238 5.19 14.20 32.81
N MET A 239 4.98 15.46 32.42
CA MET A 239 5.89 16.26 31.60
C MET A 239 6.30 17.56 32.29
N ASN A 240 7.32 18.22 31.76
CA ASN A 240 7.68 19.60 32.10
C ASN A 240 8.12 20.36 30.83
N TYR A 241 8.38 21.67 30.98
CA TYR A 241 8.74 22.57 29.86
C TYR A 241 10.02 22.15 29.11
N THR A 242 10.87 21.28 29.68
CA THR A 242 12.10 20.80 29.02
C THR A 242 11.86 19.58 28.13
N ASN A 243 10.85 18.74 28.42
CA ASN A 243 10.71 17.41 27.83
C ASN A 243 9.43 17.16 27.01
N PHE A 244 8.39 18.00 27.14
CA PHE A 244 7.09 17.76 26.50
C PHE A 244 7.10 17.67 24.96
N TYR A 245 8.13 18.23 24.29
CA TYR A 245 8.31 18.10 22.84
C TYR A 245 8.70 16.70 22.36
N THR A 246 9.16 15.83 23.26
CA THR A 246 9.75 14.51 22.92
C THR A 246 9.24 13.36 23.79
N TYR A 247 8.52 13.65 24.87
CA TYR A 247 8.03 12.68 25.86
C TYR A 247 7.10 11.61 25.25
N ASP A 248 7.47 10.34 25.40
CA ASP A 248 6.68 9.11 25.13
C ASP A 248 5.90 9.03 23.81
N VAL A 249 6.28 9.82 22.79
CA VAL A 249 5.60 9.81 21.48
C VAL A 249 5.92 8.51 20.74
N PRO A 250 4.93 7.62 20.49
CA PRO A 250 5.23 6.30 19.92
C PRO A 250 5.87 6.39 18.55
N THR A 251 6.81 5.49 18.25
CA THR A 251 7.54 5.50 16.96
C THR A 251 6.64 5.24 15.75
N TYR A 252 5.49 4.58 15.95
CA TYR A 252 4.44 4.44 14.95
C TYR A 252 3.62 5.72 14.78
N ALA A 253 3.32 6.46 15.86
CA ALA A 253 2.49 7.67 15.82
C ALA A 253 3.04 8.73 14.85
N LYS A 254 4.37 8.93 14.85
CA LYS A 254 5.06 9.83 13.92
C LYS A 254 4.90 9.41 12.45
N LYS A 255 4.68 8.12 12.16
CA LYS A 255 4.34 7.61 10.81
C LYS A 255 2.86 7.75 10.49
N LEU A 256 1.97 7.49 11.46
CA LEU A 256 0.51 7.52 11.29
C LEU A 256 -0.07 8.94 11.19
N SER A 257 0.60 9.94 11.76
CA SER A 257 0.05 11.29 11.94
C SER A 257 0.96 12.43 11.48
N GLY A 258 2.27 12.21 11.37
CA GLY A 258 3.27 13.29 11.24
C GLY A 258 3.35 14.24 12.44
N SER A 259 2.59 13.98 13.51
CA SER A 259 2.46 14.83 14.68
C SER A 259 3.49 14.50 15.76
N ARG A 260 3.89 15.50 16.54
CA ARG A 260 4.66 15.30 17.78
C ARG A 260 3.77 14.94 18.98
N PHE A 261 2.46 15.05 18.85
CA PHE A 261 1.49 15.04 19.93
C PHE A 261 0.46 13.96 19.61
N TYR A 262 0.46 12.87 20.37
CA TYR A 262 -0.37 11.69 20.11
C TYR A 262 -0.67 10.96 21.41
N TRP A 263 -1.81 11.28 22.04
CA TRP A 263 -2.32 10.57 23.22
C TRP A 263 -3.84 10.53 23.22
N PRO A 264 -4.47 9.49 23.78
CA PRO A 264 -5.92 9.43 23.94
C PRO A 264 -6.36 10.30 25.12
N ILE A 265 -7.29 11.22 24.90
CA ILE A 265 -8.06 11.82 25.99
C ILE A 265 -9.24 10.91 26.28
N HIS A 266 -9.35 10.47 27.53
CA HIS A 266 -10.44 9.64 28.05
C HIS A 266 -11.23 10.38 29.15
N SER A 267 -12.28 9.76 29.68
CA SER A 267 -13.20 10.36 30.67
C SER A 267 -13.54 9.38 31.80
N PRO A 268 -13.93 9.86 33.00
CA PRO A 268 -14.02 9.01 34.20
C PRO A 268 -15.23 8.08 34.18
N ALA A 269 -16.43 8.64 34.00
CA ALA A 269 -17.57 7.90 33.46
C ALA A 269 -17.42 7.87 31.94
N SER A 270 -17.52 6.70 31.30
CA SER A 270 -17.10 6.50 29.89
C SER A 270 -18.22 6.03 28.95
N PRO A 271 -19.22 6.90 28.66
CA PRO A 271 -20.13 6.71 27.53
C PRO A 271 -19.54 7.22 26.19
N VAL A 272 -18.48 8.04 26.23
CA VAL A 272 -17.73 8.53 25.07
C VAL A 272 -16.38 7.80 25.01
N PRO A 273 -15.99 7.17 23.87
CA PRO A 273 -14.72 6.45 23.76
C PRO A 273 -13.52 7.41 23.81
N PRO A 274 -12.29 6.89 24.07
CA PRO A 274 -11.09 7.71 24.04
C PRO A 274 -10.83 8.27 22.63
N ARG A 275 -10.37 9.52 22.58
CA ARG A 275 -10.15 10.27 21.33
C ARG A 275 -8.77 10.88 21.34
N TYR A 276 -7.95 10.52 20.36
CA TYR A 276 -6.57 10.96 20.26
C TYR A 276 -6.50 12.44 19.83
N THR A 277 -5.78 13.22 20.61
CA THR A 277 -5.47 14.62 20.29
C THR A 277 -4.17 14.66 19.50
N LEU A 278 -4.20 15.33 18.36
CA LEU A 278 -3.08 15.47 17.43
C LEU A 278 -2.72 16.93 17.19
N GLY A 279 -1.44 17.22 16.92
CA GLY A 279 -1.03 18.53 16.39
C GLY A 279 0.44 18.83 16.59
N ASN A 280 0.81 20.10 16.70
CA ASN A 280 2.19 20.49 16.99
C ASN A 280 2.24 21.76 17.85
N ALA A 281 3.07 21.72 18.89
CA ALA A 281 3.62 22.92 19.51
C ALA A 281 4.52 23.68 18.52
N ARG A 282 4.53 25.02 18.60
CA ARG A 282 5.42 25.85 17.77
C ARG A 282 6.90 25.58 18.06
N ASN A 283 7.77 25.95 17.12
CA ASN A 283 9.21 25.84 17.32
C ASN A 283 9.73 26.90 18.30
N VAL A 284 10.70 26.51 19.13
CA VAL A 284 11.34 27.36 20.16
C VAL A 284 12.38 28.30 19.55
N THR A 285 13.08 27.86 18.49
CA THR A 285 14.36 28.47 18.08
C THR A 285 14.23 29.79 17.29
N ALA A 286 13.02 30.29 17.04
CA ALA A 286 12.78 31.59 16.43
C ALA A 286 11.35 32.09 16.68
N PHE A 287 11.19 33.39 16.88
CA PHE A 287 9.92 34.05 16.55
C PHE A 287 9.79 34.06 15.01
N SER A 288 9.09 33.07 14.47
CA SER A 288 8.66 33.06 13.08
C SER A 288 7.19 33.48 13.01
N PRO A 289 6.85 34.63 12.37
CA PRO A 289 5.47 34.99 12.07
C PRO A 289 4.75 33.84 11.35
N GLY A 290 3.44 33.68 11.59
CA GLY A 290 2.65 32.59 11.01
C GLY A 290 2.89 31.19 11.63
N THR A 291 3.71 31.06 12.67
CA THR A 291 3.79 29.81 13.46
C THR A 291 2.85 29.86 14.67
N ALA A 292 2.12 28.78 14.93
CA ALA A 292 1.23 28.64 16.08
C ALA A 292 1.36 27.24 16.72
N THR A 293 1.08 27.16 18.01
CA THR A 293 0.78 25.88 18.65
C THR A 293 -0.66 25.51 18.26
N PHE A 294 -0.91 24.26 17.87
CA PHE A 294 -2.25 23.82 17.46
C PHE A 294 -2.52 22.38 17.85
N PHE A 295 -3.79 22.08 18.18
CA PHE A 295 -4.31 20.72 18.35
C PHE A 295 -5.63 20.50 17.59
N VAL A 296 -5.89 19.23 17.27
CA VAL A 296 -7.03 18.71 16.51
C VAL A 296 -7.51 17.43 17.21
N GLN A 297 -8.82 17.29 17.41
CA GLN A 297 -9.39 16.12 18.09
C GLN A 297 -10.75 15.69 17.50
N PRO A 298 -11.03 14.38 17.36
CA PRO A 298 -12.30 13.89 16.82
C PRO A 298 -13.52 14.30 17.63
N HIS A 299 -14.61 14.58 16.93
CA HIS A 299 -15.86 14.99 17.55
C HIS A 299 -16.49 13.86 18.37
N ALA A 300 -16.76 14.11 19.66
CA ALA A 300 -17.22 13.11 20.62
C ALA A 300 -18.50 12.41 20.18
N ALA A 301 -19.47 13.16 19.64
CA ALA A 301 -20.73 12.60 19.17
C ALA A 301 -20.54 11.54 18.06
N ALA A 302 -19.66 11.84 17.10
CA ALA A 302 -19.36 10.94 15.98
C ALA A 302 -18.59 9.70 16.48
N SER A 303 -17.49 9.87 17.22
CA SER A 303 -16.71 8.76 17.77
C SER A 303 -17.55 7.82 18.64
N THR A 304 -18.52 8.36 19.39
CA THR A 304 -19.44 7.58 20.24
C THR A 304 -20.31 6.61 19.44
N LEU A 305 -21.00 7.08 18.41
CA LEU A 305 -21.76 6.19 17.52
C LEU A 305 -20.86 5.29 16.69
N MET A 306 -19.71 5.78 16.22
CA MET A 306 -18.72 4.96 15.51
C MET A 306 -18.26 3.76 16.37
N GLN A 307 -18.02 3.95 17.67
CA GLN A 307 -17.70 2.87 18.59
C GLN A 307 -18.87 1.89 18.74
N ARG A 308 -20.09 2.39 18.94
CA ARG A 308 -21.29 1.56 19.07
C ARG A 308 -21.51 0.68 17.83
N ILE A 309 -21.27 1.24 16.64
CA ILE A 309 -21.36 0.53 15.35
C ILE A 309 -20.17 -0.44 15.18
N ALA A 310 -18.94 -0.03 15.50
CA ALA A 310 -17.73 -0.87 15.39
C ALA A 310 -17.85 -2.15 16.22
N ASN A 311 -18.35 -2.04 17.45
CA ASN A 311 -18.57 -3.18 18.34
C ASN A 311 -19.56 -4.19 17.74
N ARG A 312 -20.64 -3.70 17.14
CA ARG A 312 -21.67 -4.50 16.47
C ARG A 312 -21.17 -5.12 15.17
N TRP A 313 -20.47 -4.34 14.35
CA TRP A 313 -19.82 -4.79 13.11
C TRP A 313 -18.81 -5.90 13.38
N TRP A 314 -17.98 -5.79 14.42
CA TRP A 314 -17.03 -6.85 14.77
C TRP A 314 -17.71 -8.15 15.18
N THR A 315 -18.91 -8.08 15.80
CA THR A 315 -19.74 -9.27 16.07
C THR A 315 -20.32 -9.86 14.77
N ALA A 316 -20.85 -9.00 13.88
CA ALA A 316 -21.37 -9.42 12.57
C ALA A 316 -20.30 -10.05 11.68
N LEU A 317 -19.07 -9.53 11.69
CA LEU A 317 -17.94 -10.06 10.92
C LEU A 317 -17.57 -11.49 11.34
N GLN A 318 -17.48 -11.71 12.66
CA GLN A 318 -17.19 -13.04 13.23
C GLN A 318 -18.32 -14.05 12.99
N SER A 319 -19.59 -13.63 13.00
CA SER A 319 -20.73 -14.53 12.83
C SER A 319 -21.08 -14.81 11.36
N TYR A 320 -21.13 -13.77 10.52
CA TYR A 320 -21.59 -13.85 9.14
C TYR A 320 -20.47 -14.23 8.16
N MET A 321 -19.29 -13.60 8.25
CA MET A 321 -18.12 -13.98 7.44
C MET A 321 -17.32 -15.15 8.04
N LYS A 322 -17.60 -15.54 9.30
CA LYS A 322 -16.89 -16.61 10.04
C LYS A 322 -15.38 -16.37 10.21
N VAL A 323 -14.96 -15.11 10.18
CA VAL A 323 -13.56 -14.67 10.29
C VAL A 323 -13.17 -14.53 11.77
N SER A 324 -12.06 -15.13 12.16
CA SER A 324 -11.50 -15.03 13.52
C SER A 324 -10.52 -13.86 13.67
N ASP A 325 -10.20 -13.51 14.92
CA ASP A 325 -9.27 -12.42 15.25
C ASP A 325 -7.89 -12.54 14.57
N ARG A 326 -7.39 -13.79 14.42
CA ARG A 326 -6.10 -14.08 13.75
C ARG A 326 -6.16 -14.03 12.22
N GLN A 327 -7.37 -14.08 11.66
CA GLN A 327 -7.58 -13.98 10.21
C GLN A 327 -7.66 -12.53 9.74
N VAL A 328 -7.66 -11.55 10.64
CA VAL A 328 -7.59 -10.12 10.29
C VAL A 328 -6.29 -9.50 10.80
N ASP A 329 -5.59 -8.86 9.89
CA ASP A 329 -4.35 -8.11 10.11
C ASP A 329 -4.70 -6.70 10.65
N ASP A 330 -5.00 -5.73 9.79
CA ASP A 330 -5.54 -4.39 10.13
C ASP A 330 -7.08 -4.36 10.06
N ARG A 331 -7.70 -3.49 10.87
CA ARG A 331 -9.16 -3.29 11.04
C ARG A 331 -9.49 -1.81 10.95
N LYS A 332 -9.53 -1.28 9.73
CA LYS A 332 -9.73 0.15 9.50
C LYS A 332 -11.21 0.52 9.42
N ILE A 333 -11.70 1.26 10.41
CA ILE A 333 -13.08 1.79 10.45
C ILE A 333 -13.00 3.32 10.45
N GLY A 334 -13.69 4.00 9.51
CA GLY A 334 -13.63 5.46 9.44
C GLY A 334 -14.85 6.16 8.84
N VAL A 335 -14.91 7.47 9.03
CA VAL A 335 -15.93 8.41 8.55
C VAL A 335 -15.25 9.72 8.10
N GLU A 336 -15.83 10.43 7.12
CA GLU A 336 -15.45 11.83 6.88
C GLU A 336 -16.34 12.72 7.75
N VAL A 337 -15.75 13.55 8.61
CA VAL A 337 -16.47 14.38 9.58
C VAL A 337 -15.64 15.60 10.01
N LEU A 338 -16.29 16.61 10.58
CA LEU A 338 -15.61 17.74 11.22
C LEU A 338 -15.02 17.32 12.58
N SER A 339 -13.72 17.55 12.76
CA SER A 339 -13.02 17.49 14.04
C SER A 339 -12.88 18.89 14.64
N ALA A 340 -12.74 19.00 15.97
CA ALA A 340 -12.36 20.26 16.60
C ALA A 340 -10.90 20.60 16.26
N ILE A 341 -10.60 21.89 16.08
CA ILE A 341 -9.25 22.45 16.00
C ILE A 341 -9.14 23.72 16.84
N THR A 342 -8.04 23.86 17.58
CA THR A 342 -7.60 25.16 18.09
C THR A 342 -6.20 25.49 17.64
N THR A 343 -5.94 26.76 17.38
CA THR A 343 -4.60 27.34 17.31
C THR A 343 -4.45 28.37 18.42
N ILE A 344 -3.23 28.59 18.90
CA ILE A 344 -2.94 29.51 20.00
C ILE A 344 -1.53 30.10 19.90
N ARG A 345 -1.40 31.35 20.36
CA ARG A 345 -0.14 31.98 20.73
C ARG A 345 -0.29 32.72 22.05
N CYS A 346 0.74 32.68 22.88
CA CYS A 346 0.87 33.53 24.06
C CYS A 346 1.87 34.67 23.81
N SER A 347 1.69 35.76 24.55
CA SER A 347 2.64 36.87 24.67
C SER A 347 3.94 36.41 25.36
N GLU A 348 4.94 37.27 25.35
CA GLU A 348 6.00 37.21 26.36
C GLU A 348 5.42 37.56 27.76
N PRO A 349 6.02 37.03 28.85
CA PRO A 349 5.57 37.31 30.22
C PRO A 349 5.82 38.78 30.58
N GLN A 350 4.81 39.40 31.20
CA GLN A 350 4.86 40.81 31.63
C GLN A 350 4.91 40.87 33.16
N ASN A 351 5.79 41.72 33.70
CA ASN A 351 5.76 42.08 35.11
C ASN A 351 4.62 43.09 35.32
N LEU A 352 3.52 42.68 35.96
CA LEU A 352 2.32 43.51 36.13
C LEU A 352 2.22 44.05 37.57
N PRO A 353 2.39 45.37 37.79
CA PRO A 353 2.24 46.01 39.09
C PRO A 353 0.85 45.82 39.72
N ALA A 354 0.78 45.98 41.04
CA ALA A 354 -0.45 45.81 41.84
C ALA A 354 -1.69 46.56 41.32
N SER A 355 -1.49 47.77 40.78
CA SER A 355 -2.54 48.65 40.25
C SER A 355 -2.79 48.53 38.74
N ALA A 356 -1.96 47.77 38.02
CA ALA A 356 -2.02 47.68 36.57
C ALA A 356 -2.97 46.58 36.10
N LYS A 357 -3.73 46.88 35.03
CA LYS A 357 -4.69 45.95 34.38
C LYS A 357 -4.46 45.75 32.88
N SER A 358 -3.41 46.37 32.32
CA SER A 358 -3.10 46.29 30.89
C SER A 358 -2.23 45.07 30.60
N ILE A 359 -2.66 44.20 29.68
CA ILE A 359 -1.95 42.98 29.28
C ILE A 359 -1.85 42.94 27.75
N ARG A 360 -0.65 42.69 27.20
CA ARG A 360 -0.47 42.39 25.76
C ARG A 360 -1.04 41.01 25.43
N PHE A 361 -1.85 40.95 24.38
CA PHE A 361 -2.28 39.72 23.73
C PHE A 361 -1.80 39.68 22.27
N PRO A 362 -1.42 38.53 21.70
CA PRO A 362 -1.20 38.41 20.26
C PRO A 362 -2.49 38.65 19.46
N ALA A 363 -2.39 39.17 18.24
CA ALA A 363 -3.52 39.33 17.32
C ALA A 363 -3.39 38.35 16.13
N ILE A 364 -4.48 38.13 15.40
CA ILE A 364 -4.46 37.33 14.16
C ILE A 364 -4.74 38.24 12.97
N SER A 365 -3.74 38.34 12.08
CA SER A 365 -3.91 38.94 10.76
C SER A 365 -4.46 37.89 9.79
N GLY A 366 -5.44 38.30 8.97
CA GLY A 366 -6.08 37.41 8.01
C GLY A 366 -6.67 36.14 8.63
N ARG A 367 -6.31 34.98 8.05
CA ARG A 367 -6.94 33.69 8.38
C ARG A 367 -6.29 32.96 9.56
N PHE A 368 -4.95 32.98 9.67
CA PHE A 368 -4.19 32.18 10.62
C PHE A 368 -2.91 32.85 11.15
N ASP A 369 -2.54 34.01 10.60
CA ASP A 369 -1.20 34.57 10.80
C ASP A 369 -1.15 35.40 12.08
N TYR A 370 -0.70 34.77 13.16
CA TYR A 370 -0.45 35.45 14.42
C TYR A 370 0.64 36.52 14.26
N VAL A 371 0.32 37.72 14.71
CA VAL A 371 1.15 38.93 14.71
C VAL A 371 1.23 39.51 16.12
N ASP A 372 2.20 40.39 16.33
CA ASP A 372 2.30 41.15 17.57
C ASP A 372 1.04 42.01 17.76
N GLY A 373 0.33 41.79 18.86
CA GLY A 373 -0.94 42.43 19.14
C GLY A 373 -0.86 43.55 20.17
N ALA A 374 -2.02 44.13 20.45
CA ALA A 374 -2.18 45.30 21.31
C ALA A 374 -2.20 44.94 22.80
N ASP A 375 -1.98 45.97 23.62
CA ASP A 375 -2.25 45.95 25.05
C ASP A 375 -3.76 46.13 25.28
N PHE A 376 -4.37 45.31 26.13
CA PHE A 376 -5.79 45.33 26.45
C PHE A 376 -6.01 45.45 27.96
N ILE A 377 -6.97 46.28 28.38
CA ILE A 377 -7.30 46.48 29.80
C ILE A 377 -8.31 45.41 30.21
N VAL A 378 -7.88 44.49 31.07
CA VAL A 378 -8.72 43.38 31.55
C VAL A 378 -9.36 43.78 32.88
N ASP A 379 -10.53 44.40 32.82
CA ASP A 379 -11.20 44.95 34.02
C ASP A 379 -11.56 43.92 35.09
N SER A 380 -11.71 42.64 34.74
CA SER A 380 -11.95 41.54 35.68
C SER A 380 -10.74 41.17 36.54
N LEU A 381 -9.53 41.67 36.25
CA LEU A 381 -8.32 41.37 37.03
C LEU A 381 -8.49 41.72 38.51
N ASN A 382 -8.36 40.69 39.36
CA ASN A 382 -8.49 40.81 40.81
C ASN A 382 -7.16 41.27 41.43
N THR A 383 -7.12 42.49 41.96
CA THR A 383 -5.95 43.07 42.62
C THR A 383 -5.67 42.51 44.01
N SER A 384 -6.47 41.56 44.51
CA SER A 384 -6.21 40.88 45.80
C SER A 384 -4.97 40.00 45.70
N THR A 385 -3.97 40.27 46.55
CA THR A 385 -2.69 39.57 46.60
C THR A 385 -2.85 38.10 46.99
N VAL A 386 -2.21 37.18 46.26
CA VAL A 386 -2.25 35.72 46.52
C VAL A 386 -0.91 35.04 46.28
N ASP A 387 -0.74 33.89 46.92
CA ASP A 387 0.40 32.98 46.89
C ASP A 387 0.23 31.82 45.89
N TYR A 388 -0.89 31.78 45.15
CA TYR A 388 -1.21 30.78 44.14
C TYR A 388 -1.43 31.39 42.74
N ILE A 389 -1.32 30.57 41.69
CA ILE A 389 -1.57 30.97 40.31
C ILE A 389 -3.07 31.24 40.05
N ARG A 390 -3.38 32.20 39.18
CA ARG A 390 -4.76 32.46 38.72
C ARG A 390 -4.91 32.30 37.21
N PHE A 391 -6.05 31.76 36.79
CA PHE A 391 -6.42 31.67 35.37
C PHE A 391 -7.81 32.25 35.11
N GLN A 392 -7.95 33.05 34.05
CA GLN A 392 -9.25 33.51 33.56
C GLN A 392 -9.32 33.56 32.03
N TRP A 393 -10.51 33.31 31.50
CA TRP A 393 -10.86 33.62 30.12
C TRP A 393 -11.17 35.11 29.97
N VAL A 394 -10.88 35.68 28.79
CA VAL A 394 -11.06 37.10 28.49
C VAL A 394 -11.62 37.26 27.08
N HIS A 395 -12.76 37.92 26.94
CA HIS A 395 -13.27 38.31 25.62
C HIS A 395 -12.43 39.44 25.03
N LEU A 396 -11.85 39.20 23.86
CA LEU A 396 -11.02 40.17 23.16
C LEU A 396 -11.81 40.84 22.03
N PRO A 397 -11.73 42.18 21.88
CA PRO A 397 -12.45 42.91 20.84
C PRO A 397 -11.93 42.61 19.42
N ASP A 398 -12.73 42.92 18.40
CA ASP A 398 -12.47 42.58 16.99
C ASP A 398 -11.15 43.11 16.41
N LEU A 399 -10.48 44.06 17.08
CA LEU A 399 -9.13 44.53 16.73
C LEU A 399 -8.07 43.42 16.84
N PHE A 400 -8.32 42.35 17.61
CA PHE A 400 -7.47 41.16 17.67
C PHE A 400 -7.73 40.17 16.51
N GLY A 401 -8.67 40.48 15.60
CA GLY A 401 -8.96 39.72 14.39
C GLY A 401 -9.84 38.49 14.64
N SER A 402 -9.50 37.37 14.01
CA SER A 402 -10.27 36.12 14.08
C SER A 402 -10.03 35.28 15.36
N VAL A 403 -9.52 35.91 16.42
CA VAL A 403 -9.38 35.31 17.76
C VAL A 403 -10.77 34.99 18.32
N SER A 404 -10.92 33.78 18.86
CA SER A 404 -12.16 33.25 19.43
C SER A 404 -12.31 33.54 20.92
N ILE A 405 -11.22 33.44 21.69
CA ILE A 405 -11.17 33.77 23.11
C ILE A 405 -9.73 34.13 23.52
N GLY A 406 -9.58 35.06 24.47
CA GLY A 406 -8.32 35.33 25.16
C GLY A 406 -8.23 34.55 26.48
N ALA A 407 -7.00 34.33 26.95
CA ALA A 407 -6.73 33.69 28.23
C ALA A 407 -5.62 34.43 28.97
N VAL A 408 -5.75 34.54 30.29
CA VAL A 408 -4.75 35.16 31.17
C VAL A 408 -4.32 34.14 32.21
N LEU A 409 -3.01 33.91 32.32
CA LEU A 409 -2.37 33.30 33.47
C LEU A 409 -1.69 34.40 34.29
N GLU A 410 -1.99 34.48 35.59
CA GLU A 410 -1.26 35.27 36.58
C GLU A 410 -0.47 34.32 37.50
N SER A 411 0.78 34.67 37.82
CA SER A 411 1.55 33.96 38.84
C SER A 411 1.06 34.27 40.26
N ALA A 412 1.59 33.53 41.24
CA ALA A 412 1.67 34.04 42.60
C ALA A 412 2.33 35.44 42.63
N TRP A 413 1.97 36.26 43.61
CA TRP A 413 2.56 37.59 43.78
C TRP A 413 3.97 37.48 44.36
N ASN A 414 4.83 38.46 44.03
CA ASN A 414 6.19 38.52 44.59
C ASN A 414 6.17 38.69 46.12
N ALA A 415 7.31 38.44 46.78
CA ALA A 415 7.41 38.48 48.25
C ALA A 415 6.99 39.83 48.87
N GLU A 416 7.25 40.94 48.17
CA GLU A 416 6.82 42.30 48.56
C GLU A 416 5.33 42.57 48.34
N LYS A 417 4.65 41.73 47.54
CA LYS A 417 3.26 41.91 47.06
C LYS A 417 3.05 43.17 46.22
N THR A 418 4.09 43.61 45.52
CA THR A 418 4.13 44.78 44.64
C THR A 418 3.81 44.45 43.18
N SER A 419 4.10 43.23 42.71
CA SER A 419 3.79 42.78 41.33
C SER A 419 3.65 41.26 41.20
N ARG A 420 3.32 40.80 39.97
CA ARG A 420 3.22 39.39 39.57
C ARG A 420 3.54 39.23 38.08
N ALA A 421 3.95 38.03 37.66
CA ALA A 421 4.12 37.71 36.24
C ALA A 421 2.76 37.39 35.60
N VAL A 422 2.52 37.90 34.40
CA VAL A 422 1.25 37.72 33.67
C VAL A 422 1.51 37.40 32.20
N VAL A 423 0.79 36.41 31.66
CA VAL A 423 0.87 36.01 30.25
C VAL A 423 -0.51 36.11 29.60
N GLY A 424 -0.62 36.88 28.52
CA GLY A 424 -1.82 36.99 27.70
C GLY A 424 -1.76 36.08 26.48
N CYS A 425 -2.73 35.18 26.33
CA CYS A 425 -2.80 34.22 25.22
C CYS A 425 -4.05 34.44 24.37
N SER A 426 -3.92 34.28 23.06
CA SER A 426 -5.01 34.42 22.10
C SER A 426 -5.25 33.10 21.38
N VAL A 427 -6.49 32.64 21.41
CA VAL A 427 -6.91 31.33 20.86
C VAL A 427 -7.88 31.53 19.71
N GLN A 428 -7.64 30.85 18.59
CA GLN A 428 -8.61 30.69 17.52
C GLN A 428 -9.11 29.25 17.48
N ALA A 429 -10.42 29.08 17.62
CA ALA A 429 -11.13 27.80 17.64
C ALA A 429 -11.94 27.58 16.36
N GLY A 430 -12.18 26.33 15.97
CA GLY A 430 -13.04 25.98 14.85
C GLY A 430 -13.13 24.49 14.55
N TRP A 431 -13.62 24.20 13.35
CA TRP A 431 -13.97 22.87 12.88
C TRP A 431 -13.24 22.55 11.58
N LEU A 432 -12.69 21.35 11.49
CA LEU A 432 -11.76 20.94 10.46
C LEU A 432 -12.27 19.68 9.75
N PRO A 433 -12.44 19.69 8.41
CA PRO A 433 -12.77 18.46 7.69
C PRO A 433 -11.63 17.43 7.82
N THR A 434 -12.00 16.23 8.25
CA THR A 434 -11.07 15.14 8.59
C THR A 434 -11.66 13.78 8.26
N SER A 435 -10.82 12.82 7.90
CA SER A 435 -11.14 11.40 8.01
C SER A 435 -10.88 10.97 9.46
N VAL A 436 -11.93 10.76 10.26
CA VAL A 436 -11.78 10.18 11.62
C VAL A 436 -11.81 8.65 11.49
N TYR A 437 -10.83 7.95 12.05
CA TYR A 437 -10.79 6.49 12.01
C TYR A 437 -10.09 5.84 13.21
N THR A 438 -10.14 4.51 13.22
CA THR A 438 -9.37 3.59 14.07
C THR A 438 -8.73 2.50 13.18
N ASP A 439 -7.60 1.93 13.60
CA ASP A 439 -6.71 1.01 12.86
C ASP A 439 -6.06 -0.04 13.78
N GLU A 440 -5.20 -0.95 13.30
CA GLU A 440 -4.53 -2.00 14.11
C GLU A 440 -3.99 -1.51 15.47
N TYR A 441 -3.39 -0.31 15.50
CA TYR A 441 -2.77 0.27 16.70
C TYR A 441 -3.78 0.95 17.64
N THR A 442 -4.92 1.37 17.11
CA THR A 442 -5.96 2.12 17.84
C THR A 442 -7.26 1.33 18.06
N PHE A 443 -7.36 0.11 17.53
CA PHE A 443 -8.58 -0.70 17.58
C PHE A 443 -8.94 -1.03 19.04
N TRP A 444 -10.13 -0.63 19.46
CA TRP A 444 -10.63 -0.59 20.86
C TRP A 444 -9.99 0.45 21.80
N THR A 445 -8.83 1.04 21.47
CA THR A 445 -8.15 2.01 22.36
C THR A 445 -8.50 3.46 22.04
N GLY A 446 -8.98 3.78 20.83
CA GLY A 446 -9.61 5.06 20.54
C GLY A 446 -9.75 5.43 19.07
N TRP A 447 -10.14 6.69 18.84
CA TRP A 447 -10.38 7.28 17.52
C TRP A 447 -9.42 8.43 17.27
N TYR A 448 -8.92 8.59 16.04
CA TYR A 448 -8.01 9.68 15.69
C TYR A 448 -8.34 10.38 14.36
N PRO A 449 -7.97 11.66 14.17
CA PRO A 449 -8.25 12.43 12.97
C PRO A 449 -7.11 12.35 11.95
N TRP A 450 -7.44 12.32 10.66
CA TRP A 450 -6.48 12.26 9.55
C TRP A 450 -7.00 13.04 8.33
N ASN A 451 -6.23 13.11 7.24
CA ASN A 451 -6.56 13.84 6.00
C ASN A 451 -7.04 15.30 6.27
N MET A 452 -6.34 16.00 7.18
CA MET A 452 -6.77 17.28 7.74
C MET A 452 -6.79 18.42 6.70
N GLU A 453 -7.97 18.90 6.32
CA GLU A 453 -8.13 19.94 5.31
C GLU A 453 -8.08 21.36 5.89
N TYR A 454 -6.92 21.81 6.37
CA TYR A 454 -6.74 23.15 7.00
C TYR A 454 -7.30 24.33 6.18
N GLY A 455 -7.24 24.24 4.85
CA GLY A 455 -7.81 25.26 3.95
C GLY A 455 -9.35 25.37 3.95
N ARG A 456 -10.06 24.36 4.49
CA ARG A 456 -11.52 24.27 4.60
C ARG A 456 -12.05 24.36 6.05
N ARG A 457 -11.25 24.86 7.00
CA ARG A 457 -11.72 25.13 8.38
C ARG A 457 -12.96 26.03 8.37
N THR A 458 -13.94 25.70 9.21
CA THR A 458 -15.15 26.50 9.46
C THR A 458 -15.26 26.93 10.95
N PRO A 459 -15.86 28.09 11.26
CA PRO A 459 -16.14 29.21 10.37
C PRO A 459 -14.85 29.71 9.70
N SER A 460 -14.93 30.05 8.41
CA SER A 460 -13.78 30.49 7.64
C SER A 460 -13.63 32.02 7.69
N TRP A 461 -12.39 32.51 7.77
CA TRP A 461 -12.13 33.93 7.59
C TRP A 461 -12.20 34.29 6.10
N VAL A 462 -12.83 35.43 5.82
CA VAL A 462 -13.08 36.00 4.49
C VAL A 462 -12.78 37.50 4.55
N GLU A 463 -11.83 37.95 3.75
CA GLU A 463 -11.54 39.37 3.60
C GLU A 463 -12.72 40.09 2.95
N LYS A 464 -13.05 41.28 3.45
CA LYS A 464 -14.12 42.13 2.94
C LYS A 464 -13.63 43.55 2.70
N PRO A 465 -14.08 44.23 1.62
CA PRO A 465 -13.81 45.66 1.44
C PRO A 465 -14.31 46.47 2.63
N ALA A 466 -13.64 47.57 2.96
CA ALA A 466 -13.92 48.40 4.14
C ALA A 466 -15.35 48.98 4.23
N ASN A 467 -16.15 48.87 3.17
CA ASN A 467 -17.54 49.32 3.09
C ASN A 467 -18.58 48.19 3.25
N GLU A 468 -18.15 46.93 3.41
CA GLU A 468 -19.03 45.78 3.65
C GLU A 468 -18.93 45.32 5.12
N PRO A 469 -20.03 44.93 5.77
CA PRO A 469 -19.98 44.34 7.10
C PRO A 469 -19.21 43.01 7.07
N GLN A 470 -18.36 42.78 8.07
CA GLN A 470 -17.69 41.49 8.24
C GLN A 470 -18.71 40.37 8.49
N PRO A 471 -18.40 39.11 8.13
CA PRO A 471 -19.25 37.97 8.48
C PRO A 471 -19.48 37.92 9.99
N ALA A 472 -20.68 37.57 10.44
CA ALA A 472 -21.06 37.57 11.87
C ALA A 472 -20.16 36.71 12.78
N THR A 473 -19.37 35.81 12.20
CA THR A 473 -18.40 34.95 12.89
C THR A 473 -16.94 35.42 12.74
N ASN A 474 -16.61 36.32 11.80
CA ASN A 474 -15.24 36.72 11.43
C ASN A 474 -14.20 35.56 11.38
N GLY A 475 -14.62 34.35 10.99
CA GLY A 475 -13.75 33.17 11.00
C GLY A 475 -13.33 32.66 12.39
N ARG A 476 -14.09 32.96 13.45
CA ARG A 476 -13.93 32.49 14.83
C ARG A 476 -15.15 31.66 15.27
N VAL A 477 -14.97 30.79 16.27
CA VAL A 477 -16.11 30.25 17.05
C VAL A 477 -16.35 31.18 18.24
N ALA A 478 -17.59 31.58 18.48
CA ALA A 478 -17.95 32.36 19.66
C ALA A 478 -18.16 31.45 20.88
N PHE A 479 -17.73 31.93 22.05
CA PHE A 479 -17.87 31.27 23.35
C PHE A 479 -18.63 32.20 24.31
N SER A 480 -19.54 31.65 25.13
CA SER A 480 -20.20 32.37 26.22
C SER A 480 -19.57 32.08 27.58
N ASP A 481 -19.75 33.00 28.53
CA ASP A 481 -19.30 32.83 29.91
C ASP A 481 -19.91 31.59 30.58
N ASP A 482 -21.19 31.29 30.30
CA ASP A 482 -21.84 30.05 30.73
C ASP A 482 -21.07 28.81 30.26
N TRP A 483 -20.74 28.71 28.97
CA TRP A 483 -20.01 27.57 28.42
C TRP A 483 -18.57 27.51 28.94
N LEU A 484 -17.91 28.66 29.06
CA LEU A 484 -16.55 28.77 29.61
C LEU A 484 -16.49 28.38 31.10
N SER A 485 -17.56 28.61 31.87
CA SER A 485 -17.67 28.15 33.27
C SER A 485 -17.80 26.61 33.37
N LEU A 486 -18.46 25.98 32.39
CA LEU A 486 -18.58 24.52 32.28
C LEU A 486 -17.30 23.85 31.72
N LEU A 487 -16.42 24.63 31.09
CA LEU A 487 -15.07 24.21 30.67
C LEU A 487 -14.04 24.40 31.80
N ASN A 488 -14.16 25.46 32.60
CA ASN A 488 -13.23 25.76 33.69
C ASN A 488 -13.90 25.88 35.08
N PRO A 489 -14.62 24.84 35.56
CA PRO A 489 -15.22 24.84 36.90
C PRO A 489 -14.14 24.72 37.99
N THR A 490 -14.50 25.10 39.22
CA THR A 490 -13.70 24.80 40.43
C THR A 490 -13.70 23.30 40.72
N VAL A 491 -12.53 22.75 41.06
CA VAL A 491 -12.31 21.35 41.40
C VAL A 491 -11.74 21.21 42.82
N ALA A 492 -12.10 20.13 43.51
CA ALA A 492 -11.49 19.79 44.79
C ALA A 492 -10.13 19.12 44.54
N ASP A 493 -9.04 19.66 45.10
CA ASP A 493 -7.72 19.06 44.95
C ASP A 493 -7.53 17.88 45.93
N PRO A 494 -6.95 16.75 45.49
CA PRO A 494 -6.65 15.61 46.36
C PRO A 494 -5.55 15.83 47.43
N GLN A 495 -4.88 17.00 47.50
CA GLN A 495 -3.97 17.34 48.61
C GLN A 495 -4.57 18.33 49.63
N PRO A 496 -5.09 17.86 50.77
CA PRO A 496 -5.55 18.72 51.86
C PRO A 496 -4.37 19.16 52.75
N SER A 497 -3.70 20.25 52.39
CA SER A 497 -2.58 20.83 53.18
C SER A 497 -2.60 22.36 53.33
N ALA A 498 -3.52 23.08 52.68
CA ALA A 498 -3.76 24.50 52.90
C ALA A 498 -5.28 24.80 52.93
N GLU A 499 -5.77 25.38 54.03
CA GLU A 499 -7.18 25.74 54.20
C GLU A 499 -7.49 27.06 53.46
N THR A 500 -7.84 27.01 52.16
CA THR A 500 -8.83 27.89 51.48
C THR A 500 -8.82 27.83 49.95
N TRP A 501 -7.72 27.43 49.28
CA TRP A 501 -7.65 27.47 47.81
C TRP A 501 -8.43 26.30 47.16
N THR A 502 -9.35 26.62 46.26
CA THR A 502 -10.04 25.66 45.38
C THR A 502 -9.74 26.01 43.92
N PRO A 503 -8.75 25.36 43.28
CA PRO A 503 -8.36 25.67 41.91
C PRO A 503 -9.47 25.36 40.91
N SER A 504 -9.50 26.08 39.80
CA SER A 504 -10.23 25.70 38.60
C SER A 504 -9.54 24.55 37.85
N VAL A 505 -10.25 23.91 36.91
CA VAL A 505 -9.71 22.87 36.01
C VAL A 505 -8.37 23.26 35.40
N MET A 506 -8.24 24.48 34.87
CA MET A 506 -7.02 24.96 34.24
C MET A 506 -5.89 25.18 35.26
N GLU A 507 -6.17 25.81 36.40
CA GLU A 507 -5.18 26.00 37.47
C GLU A 507 -4.68 24.67 38.03
N SER A 508 -5.55 23.67 38.17
CA SER A 508 -5.14 22.32 38.62
C SER A 508 -4.35 21.55 37.55
N ILE A 509 -4.54 21.80 36.26
CA ILE A 509 -3.69 21.25 35.18
C ILE A 509 -2.32 21.94 35.15
N ILE A 510 -2.27 23.28 35.18
CA ILE A 510 -1.03 24.07 35.15
C ILE A 510 -0.18 23.82 36.41
N GLY A 511 -0.83 23.72 37.58
CA GLY A 511 -0.18 23.31 38.82
C GLY A 511 0.39 21.90 38.73
N ALA A 512 -0.42 20.92 38.32
CA ALA A 512 0.03 19.53 38.22
C ALA A 512 1.14 19.30 37.19
N SER A 513 1.34 20.18 36.20
CA SER A 513 2.41 20.09 35.22
C SER A 513 3.76 20.69 35.68
N GLY A 514 3.88 21.06 36.96
CA GLY A 514 5.07 21.72 37.54
C GLY A 514 5.33 23.13 37.01
N LEU A 515 4.47 23.67 36.14
CA LEU A 515 4.63 25.02 35.59
C LEU A 515 4.32 26.10 36.64
N ALA A 516 3.58 25.76 37.70
CA ALA A 516 3.38 26.64 38.85
C ALA A 516 4.56 26.60 39.86
N ASP A 517 5.23 25.46 40.01
CA ASP A 517 6.34 25.30 40.98
C ASP A 517 7.59 26.10 40.54
N ASP A 518 7.84 26.16 39.23
CA ASP A 518 8.85 27.03 38.61
C ASP A 518 8.53 28.55 38.81
N LEU A 519 7.31 28.89 39.25
CA LEU A 519 6.82 30.27 39.40
C LEU A 519 6.86 30.79 40.87
N SER A 520 7.60 30.12 41.76
CA SER A 520 7.72 30.50 43.18
C SER A 520 9.15 30.82 43.65
N SER A 521 10.03 31.30 42.77
CA SER A 521 11.41 31.68 43.15
C SER A 521 11.44 32.94 44.05
N PRO A 522 12.22 32.95 45.16
CA PRO A 522 12.21 34.04 46.14
C PRO A 522 13.28 35.15 45.93
N ASP A 523 14.07 35.10 44.85
CA ASP A 523 15.16 36.06 44.59
C ASP A 523 14.67 37.42 44.03
N GLU A 524 15.53 38.45 44.12
CA GLU A 524 15.21 39.87 43.92
C GLU A 524 14.77 40.30 42.50
N ALA A 525 14.89 39.43 41.49
CA ALA A 525 14.46 39.72 40.12
C ALA A 525 12.96 39.43 39.93
N SER A 526 12.23 40.24 39.16
CA SER A 526 10.81 39.94 38.97
C SER A 526 10.62 38.66 38.14
N LEU A 527 9.62 37.86 38.52
CA LEU A 527 9.43 36.52 37.95
C LEU A 527 9.21 36.53 36.43
N ALA A 528 8.62 37.60 35.88
CA ALA A 528 8.47 37.76 34.44
C ALA A 528 9.80 38.04 33.73
N GLU A 529 10.69 38.84 34.35
CA GLU A 529 12.05 39.06 33.84
C GLU A 529 12.88 37.77 33.91
N ALA A 530 12.75 36.99 34.99
CA ALA A 530 13.39 35.68 35.10
C ALA A 530 12.89 34.70 34.01
N TRP A 531 11.57 34.62 33.78
CA TRP A 531 10.97 33.82 32.71
C TRP A 531 11.49 34.28 31.32
N ALA A 532 11.50 35.58 31.04
CA ALA A 532 11.97 36.12 29.76
C ALA A 532 13.49 35.92 29.54
N ALA A 533 14.30 36.10 30.59
CA ALA A 533 15.76 35.98 30.53
C ALA A 533 16.24 34.54 30.31
N ASP A 534 15.46 33.54 30.69
CA ASP A 534 15.76 32.11 30.49
C ASP A 534 15.59 31.65 29.02
N GLY A 535 15.42 32.58 28.07
CA GLY A 535 15.63 32.39 26.64
C GLY A 535 14.82 31.22 26.05
N GLN A 536 15.49 30.17 25.57
CA GLN A 536 14.83 29.00 24.99
C GLN A 536 13.99 28.21 26.01
N LEU A 537 14.37 28.20 27.29
CA LEU A 537 13.60 27.57 28.36
C LEU A 537 12.41 28.44 28.75
N GLY A 538 12.59 29.76 28.81
CA GLY A 538 11.51 30.76 28.93
C GLY A 538 10.44 30.59 27.85
N ILE A 539 10.85 30.59 26.58
CA ILE A 539 9.96 30.30 25.44
C ILE A 539 9.29 28.93 25.60
N SER A 540 10.00 27.92 26.08
CA SER A 540 9.44 26.57 26.24
C SER A 540 8.37 26.49 27.33
N ARG A 541 8.47 27.25 28.43
CA ARG A 541 7.38 27.42 29.41
C ARG A 541 6.15 28.05 28.76
N THR A 542 6.33 29.10 27.96
CA THR A 542 5.24 29.76 27.22
C THR A 542 4.56 28.81 26.22
N VAL A 543 5.33 27.96 25.53
CA VAL A 543 4.78 26.97 24.59
C VAL A 543 4.14 25.77 25.31
N MET A 544 4.58 25.42 26.53
CA MET A 544 3.90 24.45 27.38
C MET A 544 2.53 24.98 27.81
N LEU A 545 2.45 26.26 28.23
CA LEU A 545 1.18 26.94 28.53
C LEU A 545 0.26 26.98 27.31
N GLU A 546 0.78 27.34 26.13
CA GLU A 546 0.03 27.27 24.87
C GLU A 546 -0.56 25.87 24.65
N SER A 547 0.24 24.82 24.88
CA SER A 547 -0.18 23.43 24.68
C SER A 547 -1.25 22.99 25.70
N ILE A 548 -1.11 23.36 26.97
CA ILE A 548 -2.10 23.08 28.02
C ILE A 548 -3.46 23.71 27.69
N ILE A 549 -3.47 25.02 27.36
CA ILE A 549 -4.70 25.74 27.00
C ILE A 549 -5.33 25.14 25.72
N SER A 550 -4.49 24.83 24.71
CA SER A 550 -4.92 24.16 23.48
C SER A 550 -5.57 22.78 23.75
N SER A 551 -5.04 21.98 24.69
CA SER A 551 -5.63 20.69 25.06
C SER A 551 -7.04 20.84 25.62
N VAL A 552 -7.22 21.76 26.58
CA VAL A 552 -8.49 21.96 27.29
C VAL A 552 -9.57 22.46 26.32
N ILE A 553 -9.27 23.48 25.51
CA ILE A 553 -10.27 24.04 24.58
C ILE A 553 -10.57 23.07 23.43
N THR A 554 -9.58 22.36 22.89
CA THR A 554 -9.83 21.38 21.82
C THR A 554 -10.75 20.26 22.31
N ASP A 555 -10.51 19.72 23.51
CA ASP A 555 -11.36 18.67 24.07
C ASP A 555 -12.75 19.16 24.43
N GLY A 556 -12.87 20.33 25.09
CA GLY A 556 -14.16 20.93 25.40
C GLY A 556 -15.00 21.24 24.16
N LEU A 557 -14.39 21.86 23.15
CA LEU A 557 -15.03 22.14 21.86
C LEU A 557 -15.47 20.85 21.19
N SER A 558 -14.63 19.81 21.17
CA SER A 558 -14.95 18.51 20.56
C SER A 558 -16.10 17.74 21.22
N ARG A 559 -16.61 18.19 22.37
CA ARG A 559 -17.77 17.63 23.08
C ARG A 559 -19.07 18.40 22.83
N SER A 560 -19.06 19.42 21.96
CA SER A 560 -20.25 20.19 21.56
C SER A 560 -21.40 19.29 21.09
N GLY A 561 -22.60 19.50 21.63
CA GLY A 561 -23.79 18.69 21.29
C GLY A 561 -23.69 17.19 21.64
N ALA A 562 -22.61 16.69 22.24
CA ALA A 562 -22.37 15.25 22.39
C ALA A 562 -23.39 14.53 23.30
N TYR A 563 -24.06 15.28 24.19
CA TYR A 563 -25.18 14.78 24.99
C TYR A 563 -26.35 14.29 24.13
N ARG A 564 -26.57 14.87 22.93
CA ARG A 564 -27.67 14.51 22.00
C ARG A 564 -27.56 13.09 21.41
N VAL A 565 -26.45 12.39 21.64
CA VAL A 565 -26.26 10.97 21.25
C VAL A 565 -26.96 10.01 22.22
N PHE A 566 -27.37 10.47 23.39
CA PHE A 566 -28.09 9.70 24.39
C PHE A 566 -29.53 10.21 24.50
N ASP A 567 -30.46 9.30 24.75
CA ASP A 567 -31.82 9.65 25.12
C ASP A 567 -31.83 10.29 26.52
N THR A 568 -32.34 11.52 26.61
CA THR A 568 -32.31 12.36 27.81
C THR A 568 -33.60 12.30 28.64
N ASP A 569 -34.61 11.54 28.22
CA ASP A 569 -35.87 11.39 28.95
C ASP A 569 -35.75 10.46 30.18
N GLY A 570 -34.53 9.98 30.49
CA GLY A 570 -34.17 9.17 31.65
C GLY A 570 -33.12 9.82 32.57
N SER A 571 -33.07 9.38 33.84
CA SER A 571 -32.29 10.04 34.90
C SER A 571 -30.80 9.68 34.96
N SER A 572 -30.16 9.29 33.85
CA SER A 572 -28.72 8.99 33.81
C SER A 572 -28.05 9.35 32.48
N SER A 573 -26.78 9.72 32.55
CA SER A 573 -25.87 9.87 31.40
C SER A 573 -25.44 8.52 30.78
N GLU A 574 -26.29 7.50 30.92
CA GLU A 574 -26.13 6.12 30.45
C GLU A 574 -27.39 5.65 29.69
N GLY A 575 -28.25 6.60 29.30
CA GLY A 575 -29.47 6.33 28.51
C GLY A 575 -29.18 5.64 27.17
N PRO A 576 -30.20 5.03 26.53
CA PRO A 576 -30.04 4.39 25.23
C PRO A 576 -29.53 5.36 24.17
N PHE A 577 -28.83 4.83 23.16
CA PHE A 577 -28.30 5.64 22.07
C PHE A 577 -29.44 6.20 21.21
N SER A 578 -29.54 7.53 21.12
CA SER A 578 -30.51 8.23 20.28
C SER A 578 -30.29 7.87 18.81
N MET A 579 -31.36 7.65 18.06
CA MET A 579 -31.37 7.27 16.63
C MET A 579 -30.54 6.01 16.28
N PHE A 580 -30.32 5.10 17.23
CA PHE A 580 -29.63 3.83 17.02
C PHE A 580 -30.60 2.64 16.92
N ASP A 581 -31.41 2.60 15.87
CA ASP A 581 -32.42 1.56 15.62
C ASP A 581 -31.92 0.54 14.57
N PRO A 582 -31.52 -0.69 14.96
CA PRO A 582 -30.99 -1.69 14.03
C PRO A 582 -32.10 -2.40 13.24
N LEU A 583 -31.93 -2.53 11.93
CA LEU A 583 -32.84 -3.32 11.08
C LEU A 583 -32.74 -4.83 11.40
N PRO A 584 -33.80 -5.65 11.14
CA PRO A 584 -33.81 -7.08 11.50
C PRO A 584 -32.68 -7.91 10.90
N ASP A 585 -32.16 -7.51 9.73
CA ASP A 585 -31.06 -8.11 8.98
C ASP A 585 -29.73 -7.30 9.09
N PHE A 586 -29.55 -6.55 10.19
CA PHE A 586 -28.38 -5.69 10.49
C PHE A 586 -27.03 -6.36 10.15
N ASP A 587 -26.78 -7.57 10.65
CA ASP A 587 -25.48 -8.25 10.52
C ASP A 587 -25.10 -8.52 9.05
N LYS A 588 -26.10 -8.84 8.21
CA LYS A 588 -25.88 -8.99 6.77
C LYS A 588 -25.66 -7.62 6.12
N ARG A 589 -26.56 -6.66 6.38
CA ARG A 589 -26.52 -5.32 5.77
C ARG A 589 -25.20 -4.62 6.00
N ILE A 590 -24.72 -4.61 7.24
CA ILE A 590 -23.51 -3.88 7.60
C ILE A 590 -22.26 -4.46 6.94
N ILE A 591 -22.21 -5.78 6.70
CA ILE A 591 -21.12 -6.45 5.99
C ILE A 591 -21.22 -6.24 4.47
N ASP A 592 -22.43 -6.35 3.90
CA ASP A 592 -22.70 -6.07 2.47
C ASP A 592 -22.51 -4.58 2.11
N GLY A 593 -22.27 -3.70 3.10
CA GLY A 593 -22.10 -2.25 2.91
C GLY A 593 -23.41 -1.49 2.71
N HIS A 594 -24.54 -2.12 3.05
CA HIS A 594 -25.88 -1.55 2.98
C HIS A 594 -26.27 -0.89 4.30
N ASP A 595 -27.24 0.03 4.22
CA ASP A 595 -27.69 0.74 5.40
C ASP A 595 -28.43 -0.22 6.35
N ALA A 596 -27.86 -0.36 7.54
CA ALA A 596 -28.20 -1.35 8.56
C ALA A 596 -29.01 -0.76 9.73
N LEU A 597 -29.02 0.57 9.85
CA LEU A 597 -29.86 1.32 10.79
C LEU A 597 -31.11 1.83 10.07
N GLN A 598 -32.23 1.89 10.79
CA GLN A 598 -33.47 2.49 10.31
C GLN A 598 -33.28 4.00 10.12
N VAL A 599 -33.83 4.55 9.03
CA VAL A 599 -33.84 6.01 8.79
C VAL A 599 -34.85 6.64 9.75
N PRO A 600 -34.47 7.64 10.58
CA PRO A 600 -35.42 8.34 11.45
C PRO A 600 -36.46 9.15 10.66
N SER A 601 -37.60 9.46 11.30
CA SER A 601 -38.66 10.29 10.72
C SER A 601 -38.16 11.71 10.39
N ARG A 602 -38.64 12.27 9.28
CA ARG A 602 -38.19 13.58 8.74
C ARG A 602 -38.66 14.81 9.54
N ASP A 603 -39.36 14.60 10.65
CA ASP A 603 -39.96 15.67 11.45
C ASP A 603 -38.96 16.32 12.44
N THR A 604 -37.70 15.88 12.42
CA THR A 604 -36.59 16.40 13.23
C THR A 604 -35.35 16.68 12.38
N ASP A 605 -34.52 17.63 12.78
CA ASP A 605 -33.22 17.87 12.16
C ASP A 605 -32.27 16.70 12.44
N ILE A 606 -31.71 16.11 11.37
CA ILE A 606 -30.89 14.90 11.44
C ILE A 606 -29.58 15.11 10.67
N THR A 607 -28.47 14.96 11.36
CA THR A 607 -27.14 14.92 10.74
C THR A 607 -26.81 13.48 10.34
N THR A 608 -26.66 13.24 9.03
CA THR A 608 -26.34 11.90 8.48
C THR A 608 -24.86 11.77 8.15
N LEU A 609 -24.23 10.68 8.60
CA LEU A 609 -22.83 10.34 8.35
C LEU A 609 -22.70 8.92 7.78
N ARG A 610 -21.64 8.62 7.00
CA ARG A 610 -21.41 7.29 6.43
C ARG A 610 -20.11 6.66 6.94
N ILE A 611 -20.23 5.66 7.81
CA ILE A 611 -19.10 4.87 8.28
C ILE A 611 -18.73 3.80 7.24
N LYS A 612 -17.43 3.55 7.08
CA LYS A 612 -16.85 2.55 6.17
C LYS A 612 -15.97 1.60 6.99
N MET A 613 -16.04 0.29 6.74
CA MET A 613 -15.17 -0.71 7.37
C MET A 613 -14.33 -1.45 6.33
N GLN A 614 -13.05 -1.63 6.65
CA GLN A 614 -12.08 -2.34 5.83
C GLN A 614 -11.24 -3.26 6.72
N ILE A 615 -10.80 -4.37 6.16
CA ILE A 615 -9.86 -5.30 6.79
C ILE A 615 -8.71 -5.61 5.85
N THR A 616 -7.51 -5.84 6.35
CA THR A 616 -6.43 -6.46 5.54
C THR A 616 -6.32 -7.95 5.83
N GLY A 617 -5.82 -8.69 4.85
CA GLY A 617 -5.62 -10.13 4.87
C GLY A 617 -5.36 -10.62 3.45
N TYR A 618 -5.06 -11.90 3.28
CA TYR A 618 -4.89 -12.46 1.95
C TYR A 618 -6.26 -12.65 1.29
N ALA A 619 -6.37 -12.19 0.05
CA ALA A 619 -7.57 -12.29 -0.74
C ALA A 619 -7.24 -12.63 -2.20
N LEU A 620 -8.16 -13.35 -2.83
CA LEU A 620 -8.30 -13.42 -4.29
C LEU A 620 -9.28 -12.33 -4.69
N LYS A 621 -8.82 -11.29 -5.40
CA LYS A 621 -9.65 -10.13 -5.75
C LYS A 621 -9.09 -9.45 -6.99
N ARG A 622 -9.98 -8.95 -7.86
CA ARG A 622 -9.63 -8.24 -9.09
C ARG A 622 -8.78 -6.99 -8.82
N SER A 623 -7.47 -7.11 -9.08
CA SER A 623 -6.53 -5.99 -9.17
C SER A 623 -6.34 -5.56 -10.64
N LEU A 624 -5.58 -4.49 -10.89
CA LEU A 624 -5.21 -4.08 -12.25
C LEU A 624 -4.38 -5.16 -12.96
N ALA A 625 -3.41 -5.76 -12.27
CA ALA A 625 -2.63 -6.89 -12.80
C ALA A 625 -3.54 -8.10 -13.09
N GLY A 626 -4.43 -8.44 -12.17
CA GLY A 626 -5.43 -9.49 -12.36
C GLY A 626 -6.32 -9.24 -13.58
N ALA A 627 -6.76 -8.00 -13.83
CA ALA A 627 -7.54 -7.65 -15.01
C ALA A 627 -6.77 -7.87 -16.33
N LEU A 628 -5.45 -7.66 -16.37
CA LEU A 628 -4.62 -7.99 -17.53
C LEU A 628 -4.45 -9.50 -17.68
N SER A 629 -4.23 -10.23 -16.58
CA SER A 629 -4.15 -11.69 -16.57
C SER A 629 -5.46 -12.37 -17.01
N MET A 630 -6.62 -11.78 -16.67
CA MET A 630 -7.93 -12.23 -17.13
C MET A 630 -8.02 -12.21 -18.67
N VAL A 631 -7.47 -11.19 -19.32
CA VAL A 631 -7.46 -11.07 -20.80
C VAL A 631 -6.65 -12.20 -21.43
N VAL A 632 -5.52 -12.59 -20.84
CA VAL A 632 -4.67 -13.69 -21.33
C VAL A 632 -5.41 -15.04 -21.25
N LEU A 633 -6.09 -15.33 -20.13
CA LEU A 633 -6.89 -16.55 -19.98
C LEU A 633 -8.11 -16.55 -20.90
N LEU A 634 -8.80 -15.41 -21.06
CA LEU A 634 -9.92 -15.28 -22.00
C LEU A 634 -9.46 -15.49 -23.46
N ALA A 635 -8.29 -14.98 -23.85
CA ALA A 635 -7.73 -15.20 -25.17
C ALA A 635 -7.38 -16.67 -25.43
N HIS A 636 -6.86 -17.39 -24.42
CA HIS A 636 -6.67 -18.85 -24.49
C HIS A 636 -8.01 -19.58 -24.68
N ILE A 637 -9.02 -19.28 -23.85
CA ILE A 637 -10.35 -19.90 -23.94
C ILE A 637 -10.96 -19.69 -25.33
N ILE A 638 -10.89 -18.48 -25.88
CA ILE A 638 -11.43 -18.15 -27.21
C ILE A 638 -10.73 -18.95 -28.31
N LEU A 639 -9.40 -19.04 -28.30
CA LEU A 639 -8.65 -19.82 -29.29
C LEU A 639 -8.92 -21.32 -29.18
N ALA A 640 -8.93 -21.85 -27.96
CA ALA A 640 -9.14 -23.28 -27.71
C ALA A 640 -10.58 -23.71 -28.02
N ALA A 641 -11.58 -22.91 -27.64
CA ALA A 641 -12.98 -23.14 -28.04
C ALA A 641 -13.17 -23.02 -29.56
N GLY A 642 -12.56 -22.02 -30.19
CA GLY A 642 -12.57 -21.86 -31.65
C GLY A 642 -11.94 -23.06 -32.37
N HIS A 643 -10.86 -23.62 -31.82
CA HIS A 643 -10.22 -24.83 -32.34
C HIS A 643 -11.12 -26.07 -32.20
N ILE A 644 -11.74 -26.29 -31.02
CA ILE A 644 -12.71 -27.37 -30.81
C ILE A 644 -13.84 -27.28 -31.85
N VAL A 645 -14.44 -26.10 -32.03
CA VAL A 645 -15.51 -25.89 -33.02
C VAL A 645 -15.02 -26.18 -34.44
N PHE A 646 -13.82 -25.71 -34.82
CA PHE A 646 -13.26 -25.97 -36.15
C PHE A 646 -13.07 -27.46 -36.43
N VAL A 647 -12.45 -28.21 -35.51
CA VAL A 647 -12.18 -29.65 -35.70
C VAL A 647 -13.48 -30.46 -35.68
N MET A 648 -14.45 -30.10 -34.82
CA MET A 648 -15.78 -30.72 -34.78
C MET A 648 -16.59 -30.50 -36.06
N VAL A 649 -16.50 -29.31 -36.67
CA VAL A 649 -17.14 -29.01 -37.96
C VAL A 649 -16.44 -29.74 -39.11
N ARG A 650 -15.10 -29.80 -39.12
CA ARG A 650 -14.32 -30.48 -40.18
C ARG A 650 -14.36 -32.00 -40.10
N ARG A 651 -14.58 -32.57 -38.92
CA ARG A 651 -14.59 -34.03 -38.65
C ARG A 651 -13.35 -34.76 -39.19
N GLN A 652 -12.19 -34.12 -39.07
CA GLN A 652 -10.90 -34.67 -39.50
C GLN A 652 -9.89 -34.52 -38.35
N ALA A 653 -9.21 -35.61 -38.03
CA ALA A 653 -8.14 -35.67 -37.04
C ALA A 653 -6.87 -36.24 -37.68
N SER A 654 -5.70 -35.82 -37.20
CA SER A 654 -4.39 -36.27 -37.70
C SER A 654 -3.40 -36.32 -36.54
N ASP A 655 -2.88 -37.50 -36.26
CA ASP A 655 -1.92 -37.79 -35.19
C ASP A 655 -0.49 -38.00 -35.77
N SER A 656 -0.21 -37.40 -36.93
CA SER A 656 1.03 -37.57 -37.69
C SER A 656 1.96 -36.37 -37.58
N TRP A 657 3.26 -36.65 -37.37
CA TRP A 657 4.34 -35.66 -37.25
C TRP A 657 4.21 -34.76 -36.00
N ASP A 658 3.63 -35.32 -34.94
CA ASP A 658 3.49 -34.74 -33.59
C ASP A 658 4.82 -34.67 -32.82
N SER A 659 5.87 -35.35 -33.32
CA SER A 659 7.18 -35.43 -32.68
C SER A 659 8.32 -35.10 -33.66
N ILE A 660 9.45 -34.66 -33.10
CA ILE A 660 10.67 -34.43 -33.88
C ILE A 660 11.17 -35.75 -34.51
N SER A 661 10.99 -36.89 -33.83
CA SER A 661 11.35 -38.20 -34.37
C SER A 661 10.49 -38.62 -35.56
N GLU A 662 9.18 -38.32 -35.58
CA GLU A 662 8.33 -38.57 -36.76
C GLU A 662 8.68 -37.65 -37.93
N LEU A 663 9.11 -36.41 -37.68
CA LEU A 663 9.60 -35.50 -38.72
C LEU A 663 10.97 -35.93 -39.28
N ILE A 664 11.86 -36.46 -38.43
CA ILE A 664 13.13 -37.06 -38.87
C ILE A 664 12.86 -38.34 -39.68
N ALA A 665 11.95 -39.20 -39.21
CA ALA A 665 11.56 -40.40 -39.95
C ALA A 665 10.96 -40.04 -41.32
N LEU A 666 10.09 -39.03 -41.40
CA LEU A 666 9.59 -38.50 -42.67
C LEU A 666 10.72 -38.01 -43.57
N SER A 667 11.65 -37.19 -43.06
CA SER A 667 12.72 -36.61 -43.89
C SER A 667 13.73 -37.64 -44.39
N GLN A 668 14.04 -38.68 -43.60
CA GLN A 668 14.90 -39.80 -44.01
C GLN A 668 14.21 -40.73 -45.04
N ASN A 669 12.88 -40.83 -45.02
CA ASN A 669 12.09 -41.56 -46.02
C ASN A 669 11.63 -40.67 -47.19
N SER A 670 12.17 -39.44 -47.30
CA SER A 670 11.90 -38.52 -48.40
C SER A 670 13.12 -38.40 -49.31
N ARG A 671 12.90 -38.21 -50.62
CA ARG A 671 13.98 -37.94 -51.57
C ARG A 671 14.75 -36.64 -51.21
N PRO A 672 16.09 -36.60 -51.38
CA PRO A 672 16.86 -35.38 -51.11
C PRO A 672 16.51 -34.25 -52.09
N SER A 673 16.38 -33.01 -51.58
CA SER A 673 16.28 -31.79 -52.39
C SER A 673 17.65 -31.15 -52.53
N TYR A 674 18.37 -31.54 -53.58
CA TYR A 674 19.73 -31.08 -53.85
C TYR A 674 19.82 -29.57 -54.17
N ILE A 675 18.72 -28.94 -54.62
CA ILE A 675 18.71 -27.51 -54.99
C ILE A 675 18.20 -26.64 -53.84
N ALA A 676 17.11 -27.00 -53.17
CA ALA A 676 16.57 -26.18 -52.07
C ALA A 676 17.40 -26.29 -50.78
N LEU A 677 18.01 -27.45 -50.51
CA LEU A 677 18.82 -27.75 -49.31
C LEU A 677 20.31 -27.97 -49.64
N ALA A 678 20.82 -27.33 -50.70
CA ALA A 678 22.25 -27.36 -51.01
C ALA A 678 23.11 -26.91 -49.81
N ASN A 679 24.18 -27.67 -49.53
CA ASN A 679 25.19 -27.39 -48.49
C ASN A 679 24.69 -27.32 -47.03
N THR A 680 23.48 -27.77 -46.70
CA THR A 680 22.94 -27.68 -45.31
C THR A 680 23.38 -28.79 -44.36
N ALA A 681 24.27 -29.70 -44.79
CA ALA A 681 24.61 -30.92 -44.04
C ALA A 681 25.28 -30.66 -42.67
N ALA A 682 25.98 -29.53 -42.53
CA ALA A 682 26.61 -29.09 -41.28
C ALA A 682 25.76 -28.05 -40.49
N GLY A 683 24.50 -27.84 -40.89
CA GLY A 683 23.61 -26.80 -40.36
C GLY A 683 23.27 -25.72 -41.40
N ILE A 684 22.46 -24.73 -40.99
CA ILE A 684 21.95 -23.68 -41.88
C ILE A 684 22.38 -22.30 -41.37
N THR A 685 23.33 -21.69 -42.06
CA THR A 685 23.81 -20.33 -41.77
C THR A 685 22.92 -19.25 -42.40
N GLU A 686 22.33 -19.57 -43.56
CA GLU A 686 21.67 -18.63 -44.46
C GLU A 686 20.17 -18.44 -44.20
N ARG A 687 19.75 -17.17 -44.10
CA ARG A 687 18.34 -16.80 -43.84
C ARG A 687 17.41 -17.23 -44.98
N ARG A 688 17.91 -17.23 -46.23
CA ARG A 688 17.12 -17.58 -47.42
C ARG A 688 16.72 -19.06 -47.43
N THR A 689 17.56 -19.94 -46.91
CA THR A 689 17.31 -21.40 -46.87
C THR A 689 16.13 -21.75 -45.95
N TYR A 690 16.03 -21.11 -44.77
CA TYR A 690 14.87 -21.23 -43.89
C TYR A 690 13.55 -20.72 -44.51
N GLY A 691 13.63 -19.92 -45.58
CA GLY A 691 12.49 -19.48 -46.37
C GLY A 691 12.01 -20.47 -47.44
N ARG A 692 12.71 -21.59 -47.69
CA ARG A 692 12.30 -22.58 -48.70
C ARG A 692 10.98 -23.24 -48.29
N MET A 693 10.02 -23.31 -49.21
CA MET A 693 8.68 -23.85 -48.95
C MET A 693 8.73 -25.37 -48.90
N ALA A 694 8.35 -25.96 -47.77
CA ALA A 694 8.16 -27.39 -47.59
C ALA A 694 6.68 -27.76 -47.75
N ARG A 695 6.40 -28.93 -48.35
CA ARG A 695 5.07 -29.52 -48.52
C ARG A 695 5.13 -31.01 -48.24
N ILE A 696 4.02 -31.59 -47.77
CA ILE A 696 3.89 -33.03 -47.66
C ILE A 696 3.01 -33.54 -48.79
N ARG A 697 3.48 -34.51 -49.56
CA ARG A 697 2.77 -35.08 -50.73
C ARG A 697 2.85 -36.60 -50.73
N ALA A 698 1.81 -37.24 -51.25
CA ALA A 698 1.84 -38.67 -51.55
C ALA A 698 2.52 -38.88 -52.90
N THR A 699 3.40 -39.87 -52.98
CA THR A 699 4.17 -40.23 -54.17
C THR A 699 4.06 -41.75 -54.39
N SER A 700 4.13 -42.20 -55.64
CA SER A 700 4.17 -43.63 -56.01
C SER A 700 5.56 -43.95 -56.58
N THR A 701 6.26 -44.94 -56.02
CA THR A 701 7.56 -45.36 -56.56
C THR A 701 7.41 -46.40 -57.67
N ILE A 702 8.38 -46.43 -58.59
CA ILE A 702 8.45 -47.44 -59.67
C ILE A 702 8.52 -48.87 -59.11
N TYR A 703 9.10 -49.05 -57.91
CA TYR A 703 9.24 -50.35 -57.25
C TYR A 703 8.03 -50.76 -56.39
N GLN A 704 7.06 -49.87 -56.14
CA GLN A 704 5.86 -50.17 -55.36
C GLN A 704 4.65 -49.33 -55.83
N PRO A 705 4.10 -49.59 -57.04
CA PRO A 705 3.04 -48.79 -57.64
C PRO A 705 1.74 -48.76 -56.80
N ASP A 706 1.34 -49.90 -56.22
CA ASP A 706 0.12 -50.00 -55.40
C ASP A 706 0.27 -49.40 -53.99
N ASN A 707 1.49 -49.03 -53.58
CA ASN A 707 1.81 -48.67 -52.20
C ASN A 707 2.38 -47.25 -52.11
N GLY A 708 1.54 -46.25 -52.39
CA GLY A 708 1.90 -44.84 -52.25
C GLY A 708 2.49 -44.53 -50.87
N HIS A 709 3.69 -43.92 -50.87
CA HIS A 709 4.40 -43.42 -49.70
C HIS A 709 4.22 -41.89 -49.59
N VAL A 710 4.84 -41.28 -48.57
CA VAL A 710 4.64 -39.87 -48.23
C VAL A 710 5.99 -39.18 -48.12
N GLU A 711 6.14 -38.07 -48.82
CA GLU A 711 7.41 -37.32 -48.92
C GLU A 711 7.24 -35.87 -48.44
N LEU A 712 8.28 -35.37 -47.77
CA LEU A 712 8.53 -33.96 -47.56
C LEU A 712 9.27 -33.40 -48.78
N VAL A 713 8.59 -32.54 -49.56
CA VAL A 713 9.06 -32.01 -50.84
C VAL A 713 9.27 -30.50 -50.73
N PHE A 714 10.32 -29.98 -51.35
CA PHE A 714 10.64 -28.55 -51.40
C PHE A 714 10.43 -27.97 -52.80
N GLU A 715 10.08 -26.68 -52.87
CA GLU A 715 10.01 -25.93 -54.13
C GLU A 715 11.39 -25.37 -54.54
N GLY A 716 11.77 -25.59 -55.79
CA GLY A 716 12.97 -25.02 -56.41
C GLY A 716 12.85 -23.50 -56.64
N PRO A 717 13.91 -22.84 -57.16
CA PRO A 717 13.93 -21.40 -57.40
C PRO A 717 12.78 -20.88 -58.26
N ASP A 718 12.39 -21.64 -59.29
CA ASP A 718 11.44 -21.23 -60.33
C ASP A 718 10.02 -21.79 -60.13
N GLY A 719 9.72 -22.28 -58.92
CA GLY A 719 8.41 -22.85 -58.56
C GLY A 719 8.14 -24.27 -59.09
N GLN A 720 9.05 -24.85 -59.89
CA GLN A 720 9.05 -26.27 -60.18
C GLN A 720 9.48 -27.10 -58.94
N ILE A 721 9.03 -28.35 -58.89
CA ILE A 721 9.49 -29.34 -57.90
C ILE A 721 10.86 -29.85 -58.33
N ASP A 722 11.79 -30.06 -57.40
CA ASP A 722 13.05 -30.76 -57.66
C ASP A 722 12.77 -32.17 -58.25
N GLN A 723 12.87 -32.27 -59.58
CA GLN A 723 12.86 -33.50 -60.36
C GLN A 723 14.07 -33.48 -61.29
N LEU A 724 15.08 -34.30 -61.01
CA LEU A 724 15.95 -34.81 -62.07
C LEU A 724 15.32 -36.11 -62.56
N GLU A 725 15.00 -36.16 -63.85
CA GLU A 725 14.89 -37.45 -64.53
C GLU A 725 16.28 -38.11 -64.56
N MET A 726 16.31 -39.41 -64.28
CA MET A 726 17.54 -40.19 -64.21
C MET A 726 18.01 -40.53 -65.64
N PHE A 727 18.67 -39.59 -66.30
CA PHE A 727 19.10 -39.78 -67.68
C PHE A 727 20.26 -40.79 -67.80
N ASP A 728 20.17 -41.61 -68.84
CA ASP A 728 20.84 -42.91 -68.93
C ASP A 728 22.34 -42.81 -69.30
N SER A 729 23.11 -43.81 -68.87
CA SER A 729 24.57 -43.82 -68.97
C SER A 729 25.08 -44.28 -70.35
N THR A 730 24.92 -43.47 -71.40
CA THR A 730 25.52 -43.79 -72.72
C THR A 730 26.00 -42.59 -73.55
N CYS A 731 27.30 -42.29 -73.54
CA CYS A 731 28.01 -41.80 -74.74
C CYS A 731 29.53 -42.05 -74.63
N CYS A 732 30.17 -42.54 -75.70
CA CYS A 732 31.54 -43.05 -75.68
C CYS A 732 32.45 -42.44 -76.76
N ARG A 733 33.73 -42.18 -76.39
CA ARG A 733 34.94 -42.06 -77.25
C ARG A 733 34.99 -40.93 -78.32
N GLY A 734 36.07 -40.13 -78.33
CA GLY A 734 36.28 -39.09 -79.35
C GLY A 734 37.65 -38.38 -79.45
N THR A 735 38.75 -38.97 -78.97
CA THR A 735 40.18 -38.65 -79.30
C THR A 735 40.66 -37.20 -79.61
N GLY A 736 41.54 -36.66 -78.75
CA GLY A 736 42.91 -36.26 -79.18
C GLY A 736 43.36 -34.78 -79.14
N ARG A 737 44.41 -34.51 -78.33
CA ARG A 737 45.20 -33.24 -78.19
C ARG A 737 44.41 -32.06 -77.59
N GLU A 738 45.01 -31.06 -76.94
CA GLU A 738 46.43 -30.59 -76.94
C GLU A 738 47.07 -30.50 -75.52
N LYS A 739 48.07 -29.63 -75.29
CA LYS A 739 49.06 -29.68 -74.18
C LYS A 739 49.08 -28.44 -73.28
N GLN A 740 49.58 -28.63 -72.03
CA GLN A 740 50.25 -27.64 -71.15
C GLN A 740 49.41 -26.45 -70.65
N SER A 741 49.71 -25.81 -69.50
CA SER A 741 50.57 -26.17 -68.35
C SER A 741 50.20 -25.32 -67.11
N ILE A 742 50.52 -25.81 -65.91
CA ILE A 742 50.46 -25.04 -64.65
C ILE A 742 51.67 -24.08 -64.59
N PRO A 743 51.60 -22.96 -63.84
CA PRO A 743 52.55 -22.81 -62.75
C PRO A 743 51.92 -22.35 -61.42
N THR A 744 52.42 -22.93 -60.33
CA THR A 744 52.38 -22.37 -58.97
C THR A 744 53.62 -21.49 -58.78
N GLU A 745 53.53 -20.44 -57.97
CA GLU A 745 54.74 -19.73 -57.53
C GLU A 745 54.62 -19.27 -56.07
N VAL A 746 55.73 -19.41 -55.34
CA VAL A 746 55.97 -18.98 -53.96
C VAL A 746 57.48 -18.74 -53.86
N LYS A 747 57.91 -17.51 -53.53
CA LYS A 747 59.02 -17.19 -52.60
C LYS A 747 59.45 -15.71 -52.66
N ASP A 748 59.71 -15.19 -51.46
CA ASP A 748 60.91 -14.48 -50.98
C ASP A 748 61.49 -13.22 -51.67
N ASP A 749 61.59 -12.18 -50.84
CA ASP A 749 62.80 -11.43 -50.42
C ASP A 749 63.55 -10.42 -51.34
N GLU A 750 63.46 -9.16 -50.89
CA GLU A 750 64.52 -8.17 -50.60
C GLU A 750 65.72 -7.91 -51.56
N GLU A 751 65.95 -6.61 -51.83
CA GLU A 751 67.24 -5.97 -51.46
C GLU A 751 67.05 -4.46 -51.15
N GLU A 752 67.96 -3.85 -50.38
CA GLU A 752 67.85 -2.47 -49.82
C GLU A 752 68.57 -1.37 -50.63
N VAL A 753 68.28 -0.10 -50.29
CA VAL A 753 69.23 0.97 -49.84
C VAL A 753 68.46 2.30 -49.75
N GLY A 754 68.55 3.15 -48.72
CA GLY A 754 69.26 3.08 -47.43
C GLY A 754 69.37 4.49 -46.78
N SER A 755 69.88 4.59 -45.53
CA SER A 755 70.08 5.85 -44.75
C SER A 755 68.77 6.45 -44.14
N MET A 756 68.63 6.80 -42.86
CA MET A 756 69.51 6.88 -41.66
C MET A 756 68.63 7.16 -40.39
N ARG A 757 69.02 7.07 -39.10
CA ARG A 757 70.24 6.65 -38.38
C ARG A 757 69.94 6.40 -36.86
N ASN A 758 70.40 5.29 -36.28
CA ASN A 758 70.83 5.06 -34.87
C ASN A 758 69.88 5.39 -33.66
N HIS A 759 69.93 4.74 -32.47
CA HIS A 759 70.73 3.61 -31.92
C HIS A 759 70.05 3.04 -30.64
N LEU A 760 70.22 1.72 -30.37
CA LEU A 760 70.39 1.00 -29.06
C LEU A 760 69.44 1.26 -27.85
N ASN A 761 69.13 0.30 -26.95
CA ASN A 761 69.28 -1.17 -26.95
C ASN A 761 68.40 -1.85 -25.85
N GLN A 762 68.13 -3.15 -26.03
CA GLN A 762 67.87 -4.22 -25.03
C GLN A 762 66.70 -4.16 -24.00
N GLU A 763 65.95 -5.29 -23.96
CA GLU A 763 65.63 -6.18 -22.82
C GLU A 763 65.45 -5.58 -21.40
N LEU A 764 64.46 -5.96 -20.57
CA LEU A 764 63.92 -7.32 -20.36
C LEU A 764 62.53 -7.30 -19.62
N ASP A 765 61.77 -8.39 -19.79
CA ASP A 765 60.81 -9.02 -18.85
C ASP A 765 59.38 -8.47 -18.52
N ASN A 766 58.46 -9.45 -18.51
CA ASN A 766 57.25 -9.68 -17.69
C ASN A 766 55.99 -8.78 -17.57
N THR A 767 54.91 -9.51 -17.24
CA THR A 767 53.63 -9.14 -16.59
C THR A 767 52.42 -8.62 -17.39
N GLN A 768 51.23 -8.96 -16.86
CA GLN A 768 49.89 -8.82 -17.44
C GLN A 768 49.28 -7.42 -17.28
N LEU A 769 48.27 -7.07 -18.09
CA LEU A 769 46.91 -6.74 -17.57
C LEU A 769 45.83 -6.65 -18.68
N GLU A 770 44.58 -6.46 -18.25
CA GLU A 770 43.32 -6.64 -19.01
C GLU A 770 42.78 -5.34 -19.69
N PRO A 771 41.64 -5.35 -20.45
CA PRO A 771 41.44 -4.46 -21.59
C PRO A 771 40.84 -3.07 -21.32
N VAL A 772 41.01 -2.18 -22.31
CA VAL A 772 40.49 -0.81 -22.33
C VAL A 772 39.11 -0.71 -23.01
N ALA A 773 38.19 0.03 -22.40
CA ALA A 773 36.83 0.26 -22.91
C ALA A 773 36.77 1.25 -24.09
N ARG A 774 35.65 1.23 -24.85
CA ARG A 774 35.35 2.23 -25.90
C ARG A 774 34.18 3.13 -25.48
N GLN A 775 34.29 4.42 -25.82
CA GLN A 775 33.50 5.52 -25.23
C GLN A 775 32.08 5.70 -25.79
N GLN A 776 31.27 6.41 -25.01
CA GLN A 776 29.94 6.93 -25.33
C GLN A 776 30.02 8.43 -25.68
N TRP A 777 29.25 8.92 -26.66
CA TRP A 777 29.32 10.30 -27.16
C TRP A 777 28.56 11.32 -26.29
N THR A 778 28.90 12.61 -26.45
CA THR A 778 28.69 13.66 -25.43
C THR A 778 27.64 14.74 -25.75
N TRP A 779 27.11 15.33 -24.67
CA TRP A 779 26.29 16.55 -24.60
C TRP A 779 27.02 17.83 -25.09
N PRO A 780 26.30 18.93 -25.34
CA PRO A 780 26.23 20.06 -24.38
C PRO A 780 24.84 20.76 -24.34
N ARG A 781 24.47 21.73 -23.47
CA ARG A 781 24.82 22.29 -22.12
C ARG A 781 23.59 23.20 -21.74
N ASN A 782 23.17 23.52 -20.50
CA ASN A 782 23.80 23.87 -19.21
C ASN A 782 24.51 25.26 -19.20
N PRO A 783 24.72 25.95 -18.05
CA PRO A 783 24.24 25.73 -16.67
C PRO A 783 22.83 26.39 -16.49
N ALA A 784 22.38 27.09 -15.43
CA ALA A 784 22.95 27.63 -14.18
C ALA A 784 21.78 28.07 -13.24
N ASP A 785 21.91 28.24 -11.92
CA ASP A 785 22.94 27.80 -10.95
C ASP A 785 22.40 27.88 -9.49
N GLY A 786 23.20 27.59 -8.46
CA GLY A 786 22.79 27.74 -7.05
C GLY A 786 23.85 27.31 -6.01
N PRO A 787 24.20 28.14 -5.00
CA PRO A 787 25.31 27.89 -4.06
C PRO A 787 24.82 27.25 -2.72
N PRO A 788 25.67 27.02 -1.69
CA PRO A 788 26.28 25.70 -1.52
C PRO A 788 25.98 25.02 -0.16
N ARG A 789 26.30 23.73 -0.04
CA ARG A 789 26.40 23.01 1.25
C ARG A 789 27.85 22.91 1.72
N ASP A 790 28.07 23.11 3.01
CA ASP A 790 29.34 22.77 3.67
C ASP A 790 29.25 21.43 4.44
N ARG A 791 30.38 20.96 4.95
CA ARG A 791 30.65 19.58 5.40
C ARG A 791 30.82 19.49 6.92
N SER A 792 30.26 18.45 7.53
CA SER A 792 30.99 17.64 8.52
C SER A 792 30.25 16.34 8.84
N SER A 793 31.00 15.24 8.96
CA SER A 793 30.53 13.95 9.48
C SER A 793 31.74 13.05 9.77
N PRO A 794 31.91 12.56 11.02
CA PRO A 794 32.71 11.37 11.28
C PRO A 794 31.93 10.12 10.83
N ARG A 795 32.60 9.19 10.15
CA ARG A 795 32.07 7.83 9.91
C ARG A 795 32.29 6.98 11.15
N HIS A 796 31.56 5.87 11.32
CA HIS A 796 32.21 4.54 11.36
C HIS A 796 31.26 3.33 11.29
N VAL A 797 31.76 2.28 10.61
CA VAL A 797 31.42 0.84 10.63
C VAL A 797 29.94 0.41 10.53
N SER A 798 29.60 -0.17 9.37
CA SER A 798 28.45 -1.07 9.20
C SER A 798 28.72 -2.46 9.81
N ARG A 799 27.70 -3.11 10.39
CA ARG A 799 27.69 -4.57 10.64
C ARG A 799 26.32 -5.13 10.24
N ALA A 800 26.30 -6.31 9.62
CA ALA A 800 25.12 -6.83 8.94
C ALA A 800 24.34 -7.87 9.75
N GLY A 801 23.01 -7.82 9.61
CA GLY A 801 22.11 -8.99 9.64
C GLY A 801 21.87 -9.71 10.97
N GLN A 802 20.70 -9.47 11.57
CA GLN A 802 19.93 -10.50 12.29
C GLN A 802 18.45 -10.10 12.35
N SER A 803 17.55 -11.07 12.18
CA SER A 803 16.09 -10.87 12.12
C SER A 803 15.45 -11.03 13.51
N PRO A 804 14.40 -10.28 13.87
CA PRO A 804 13.64 -10.52 15.10
C PRO A 804 12.81 -11.82 15.05
N PRO A 805 12.63 -12.53 16.17
CA PRO A 805 11.72 -13.67 16.27
C PRO A 805 10.24 -13.22 16.47
N PRO A 806 9.26 -14.11 16.21
CA PRO A 806 7.85 -13.80 16.41
C PRO A 806 7.44 -13.82 17.90
N HIS A 807 6.67 -12.83 18.34
CA HIS A 807 6.12 -12.78 19.70
C HIS A 807 4.77 -13.49 19.82
N SER A 808 4.63 -14.36 20.82
CA SER A 808 3.40 -15.08 21.14
C SER A 808 2.42 -14.22 21.96
N ARG A 809 1.24 -13.89 21.42
CA ARG A 809 0.13 -13.29 22.18
C ARG A 809 -0.60 -14.36 23.01
N THR A 810 -0.45 -14.32 24.34
CA THR A 810 -1.36 -14.97 25.30
C THR A 810 -2.23 -13.92 25.97
N GLY A 811 -3.55 -14.06 25.90
CA GLY A 811 -4.49 -13.07 26.44
C GLY A 811 -4.95 -13.41 27.86
N SER A 812 -5.06 -12.38 28.71
CA SER A 812 -5.62 -12.46 30.06
C SER A 812 -6.99 -11.78 30.11
N ARG A 813 -7.99 -12.48 30.67
CA ARG A 813 -9.26 -11.86 31.10
C ARG A 813 -9.07 -11.35 32.52
N GLU A 814 -9.41 -10.09 32.77
CA GLU A 814 -9.61 -9.61 34.14
C GLU A 814 -11.07 -9.21 34.38
N ARG A 815 -11.51 -9.35 35.63
CA ARG A 815 -12.86 -9.03 36.12
C ARG A 815 -12.74 -8.03 37.27
N LEU A 816 -13.79 -7.25 37.44
CA LEU A 816 -13.95 -6.22 38.47
C LEU A 816 -14.04 -6.81 39.91
N ILE A 817 -13.98 -5.89 40.90
CA ILE A 817 -14.29 -6.07 42.34
C ILE A 817 -13.10 -6.68 43.14
N ALA A 818 -12.66 -6.17 44.31
CA ALA A 818 -13.25 -5.22 45.28
C ALA A 818 -12.25 -4.18 45.86
N GLN A 819 -12.76 -3.26 46.68
CA GLN A 819 -11.97 -2.34 47.52
C GLN A 819 -11.27 -3.06 48.70
N GLY A 820 -10.13 -2.52 49.14
CA GLY A 820 -9.48 -2.89 50.41
C GLY A 820 -8.47 -1.82 50.84
N SER A 821 -8.65 -1.22 52.02
CA SER A 821 -7.78 -0.17 52.53
C SER A 821 -6.61 -0.72 53.35
N VAL A 822 -5.42 -0.10 53.28
CA VAL A 822 -4.52 0.07 54.45
C VAL A 822 -3.39 1.09 54.22
N ARG A 823 -3.31 2.03 55.18
CA ARG A 823 -2.16 2.79 55.72
C ARG A 823 -0.80 2.85 54.98
N ALA A 824 -0.29 4.08 54.85
CA ALA A 824 1.05 4.41 54.38
C ALA A 824 2.20 4.15 55.38
N ARG A 825 3.43 4.02 54.85
CA ARG A 825 4.72 4.32 55.53
C ARG A 825 5.70 4.97 54.54
N ARG A 826 6.60 5.82 55.06
CA ARG A 826 7.68 6.48 54.29
C ARG A 826 8.83 5.50 53.95
N PRO A 827 9.60 5.73 52.88
CA PRO A 827 10.75 4.91 52.52
C PRO A 827 11.96 5.15 53.45
N ALA A 828 12.90 4.19 53.45
CA ALA A 828 14.23 4.30 54.04
C ALA A 828 15.29 3.88 52.99
N SER A 829 16.55 4.28 53.22
CA SER A 829 17.62 4.23 52.20
C SER A 829 18.26 2.85 52.03
N GLY A 830 18.57 2.51 50.76
CA GLY A 830 19.74 1.72 50.36
C GLY A 830 19.68 0.19 50.46
N GLU A 831 19.84 -0.50 49.33
CA GLU A 831 21.09 -1.21 48.96
C GLU A 831 21.02 -1.68 47.48
N LEU A 832 22.16 -2.02 46.85
CA LEU A 832 22.17 -2.60 45.50
C LEU A 832 21.91 -4.11 45.54
N VAL A 833 20.91 -4.59 44.78
CA VAL A 833 20.76 -6.01 44.45
C VAL A 833 20.62 -6.17 42.93
N ARG A 834 21.44 -7.05 42.33
CA ARG A 834 21.45 -7.37 40.90
C ARG A 834 21.03 -8.83 40.69
N VAL A 835 19.78 -9.10 40.32
CA VAL A 835 19.32 -10.42 39.84
C VAL A 835 18.29 -10.31 38.71
N ASN A 836 18.63 -10.95 37.59
CA ASN A 836 17.84 -11.62 36.53
C ASN A 836 16.34 -11.34 36.29
N GLN A 837 16.04 -11.17 35.00
CA GLN A 837 14.91 -11.74 34.22
C GLN A 837 13.73 -12.39 34.99
N ALA A 838 12.53 -11.80 34.90
CA ALA A 838 11.25 -12.49 35.10
C ALA A 838 10.06 -11.72 34.50
N TYR A 839 9.44 -12.25 33.43
CA TYR A 839 8.10 -11.91 32.89
C TYR A 839 7.86 -10.46 32.39
N GLY A 840 6.85 -10.22 31.54
CA GLY A 840 5.94 -11.19 30.87
C GLY A 840 5.01 -10.50 29.88
#